data_AF-A0A0F8U7R2-F1
#
_entry.id   AF-A0A0F8U7R2-F1
#
_cell.length_a   1.000
_cell.length_b   1.000
_cell.length_c   1.000
_cell.angle_alpha   90.00
_cell.angle_beta   90.00
_cell.angle_gamma   90.00
#
_symmetry.space_group_name_H-M   'P 1'
#
loop_
_entity.id
_entity.type
_entity.pdbx_description
1 polymer ?
#
loop_
_entity_poly.entity_id
_entity_poly.type
_entity_poly.pdbx_seq_one_letter_code
_entity_poly.pdbx_strand_id
1 'polypeptide(L)'
;MFVSPVYDTLDTNLPKELMAYSEKPFPPDVQDLPRHFTVKKYLDEYAEDVKKLIRFETRVVDVRMSSTEADEWSVTAENLRTGTKTVDSYDAVVVASGHFDVPYLPDIPGLHDWNDAYPGVISHSKFFDSPRPFRNKKVIVVGSSASGLDIGNQINELSKGKVLASQRTDLYLSPTATDKAYFPEIVEFLPPASHERAVRFADGRVEKDIDAIVFCTGFFYSFPFLSSLDPPVITNGRRVRNTYQHLFYLYNPTLVLPVLPQRIIPFPLSENQAAVFSRVWSGRLSLPSTAEMEPGKLQRLLSSTHASRTAALAGPLFRRTVASGLASESEVAHSPYIESQLSTRRARMDDSQKEEVSLADAMEKYSHIEGCTPREKIRNAYAKLREKNTAEILQNDPSATPSSVGDIEPSVPVAIPETVAPLSVRVDKEPRHHAQPEPASAPEDPLESAEPPQNDVQTIQPSALTVSHAELVSPGSVHLGPSEFAVPLPMDSRVKDDYERVLLNETESFWEYIKNTDLQEVPEHEQGRLLSKMQEVLQHLSNVATHPDLNIAQHITDTAPDPAKEAAWAEYSSAKFLLVKYLVEAATDHDLHLVITVGGEKTQKVVERYLQGKGLAYTRPRHEMGSGTNMEVSMAKGSLSFGIQLSTHNDGVIETYKPPAAIIALDSSLNTKSPSVEHMRTTYARNGNLLPVIWLMVANSSEHIELCPPGPSTFPHLVTVLKHSMRLRNMVGDLQDDALGVHEDAVEIMSALLSDNFNAYWTLPRVEPLHDVSSTELTRDGQSDSSGGNSQPANHASQKRLFVEDPAESVTKRPRIDVSQETSQFTDISKAATQTLDNDLHALEKNLVHMRNTHAAALDKLQKALITTQSRLQEGEKILESLQHRYESQTKEFHRIRRERDGLLESKAASDQKLDKQREDIAKIKDERTQLRHDLEQAREALKNGGGDAAELERVREEVRRLTKENAGLERKAEYERKQAEYTREQYQTASNVAAQSGNENRVLREENERLKRKADSEAVRLRELNMKNDETQHLARAIELEALLVSREDVLRRKEEELREIRKNRPSTRSTSSQPRSPKWTASSRPTSPGFNNNHNSNGTGFAGRGSALRFSSEMSL
;
A
#
# COMPACT_ATOMS: atom_id res chain seq x y z
N MET A 1 -2.49 9.47 -32.32
CA MET A 1 -2.92 8.15 -31.85
C MET A 1 -2.54 8.06 -30.37
N PHE A 2 -3.47 7.66 -29.49
CA PHE A 2 -3.18 7.46 -28.07
C PHE A 2 -3.03 5.96 -27.83
N VAL A 3 -1.92 5.56 -27.21
CA VAL A 3 -1.58 4.15 -26.99
C VAL A 3 -1.65 3.87 -25.49
N SER A 4 -2.56 2.97 -25.10
CA SER A 4 -2.65 2.49 -23.72
C SER A 4 -1.53 1.49 -23.44
N PRO A 5 -0.92 1.47 -22.24
CA PRO A 5 0.08 0.48 -21.83
C PRO A 5 -0.52 -0.90 -21.46
N VAL A 6 -1.81 -1.14 -21.73
CA VAL A 6 -2.50 -2.40 -21.44
C VAL A 6 -2.27 -3.41 -22.57
N TYR A 7 -1.85 -4.63 -22.22
CA TYR A 7 -1.61 -5.75 -23.13
C TYR A 7 -2.71 -6.81 -23.12
N ASP A 8 -2.83 -7.57 -24.22
CA ASP A 8 -3.89 -8.58 -24.51
C ASP A 8 -4.10 -9.59 -23.37
N THR A 9 -3.01 -10.02 -22.75
CA THR A 9 -2.95 -11.05 -21.72
C THR A 9 -3.00 -10.52 -20.28
N LEU A 10 -3.15 -9.21 -20.06
CA LEU A 10 -3.13 -8.62 -18.72
C LEU A 10 -4.31 -9.11 -17.84
N ASP A 11 -3.97 -9.86 -16.79
CA ASP A 11 -4.76 -10.05 -15.57
C ASP A 11 -4.40 -8.94 -14.56
N THR A 12 -5.29 -8.56 -13.63
CA THR A 12 -4.94 -7.58 -12.59
C THR A 12 -3.95 -8.16 -11.58
N ASN A 13 -3.13 -7.29 -10.98
CA ASN A 13 -2.32 -7.61 -9.81
C ASN A 13 -3.05 -7.30 -8.47
N LEU A 14 -4.36 -7.03 -8.52
CA LEU A 14 -5.20 -6.71 -7.37
C LEU A 14 -6.48 -7.56 -7.38
N PRO A 15 -6.89 -8.11 -6.23
CA PRO A 15 -8.18 -8.80 -6.06
C PRO A 15 -9.39 -7.93 -6.44
N LYS A 16 -10.40 -8.53 -7.08
CA LYS A 16 -11.64 -7.85 -7.48
C LYS A 16 -12.38 -7.19 -6.31
N GLU A 17 -12.35 -7.80 -5.13
CA GLU A 17 -12.97 -7.27 -3.91
C GLU A 17 -12.29 -5.98 -3.43
N LEU A 18 -10.96 -5.92 -3.51
CA LEU A 18 -10.18 -4.75 -3.10
C LEU A 18 -10.27 -3.62 -4.14
N MET A 19 -10.33 -3.99 -5.43
CA MET A 19 -10.35 -3.03 -6.53
C MET A 19 -11.71 -2.35 -6.76
N ALA A 20 -12.83 -2.88 -6.24
CA ALA A 20 -14.16 -2.35 -6.51
C ALA A 20 -14.40 -0.93 -5.95
N TYR A 21 -15.14 -0.09 -6.69
CA TYR A 21 -15.82 1.09 -6.14
C TYR A 21 -16.88 0.68 -5.11
N SER A 22 -17.05 1.48 -4.05
CA SER A 22 -17.89 1.12 -2.91
C SER A 22 -19.36 0.83 -3.28
N GLU A 23 -19.91 1.57 -4.25
CA GLU A 23 -21.31 1.41 -4.70
C GLU A 23 -21.50 0.34 -5.79
N LYS A 24 -20.42 -0.25 -6.32
CA LYS A 24 -20.51 -1.23 -7.41
C LYS A 24 -19.50 -2.38 -7.25
N PRO A 25 -19.91 -3.56 -6.73
CA PRO A 25 -19.04 -4.74 -6.72
C PRO A 25 -18.81 -5.31 -8.12
N PHE A 26 -17.75 -6.11 -8.29
CA PHE A 26 -17.60 -6.97 -9.46
C PHE A 26 -18.62 -8.13 -9.41
N PRO A 27 -19.05 -8.68 -10.57
CA PRO A 27 -19.88 -9.88 -10.60
C PRO A 27 -19.18 -11.08 -9.93
N PRO A 28 -19.92 -11.93 -9.18
CA PRO A 28 -19.32 -12.98 -8.35
C PRO A 28 -18.66 -14.10 -9.16
N ASP A 29 -19.05 -14.26 -10.42
CA ASP A 29 -18.55 -15.26 -11.39
C ASP A 29 -17.24 -14.87 -12.08
N VAL A 30 -16.72 -13.66 -11.83
CA VAL A 30 -15.42 -13.21 -12.34
C VAL A 30 -14.28 -13.83 -11.52
N GLN A 31 -13.17 -14.20 -12.17
CA GLN A 31 -11.93 -14.65 -11.50
C GLN A 31 -11.39 -13.60 -10.52
N ASP A 32 -10.72 -14.03 -9.45
CA ASP A 32 -10.33 -13.15 -8.34
C ASP A 32 -9.35 -12.03 -8.73
N LEU A 33 -8.53 -12.25 -9.77
CA LEU A 33 -7.68 -11.26 -10.42
C LEU A 33 -8.21 -10.97 -11.85
N PRO A 34 -9.22 -10.11 -12.07
CA PRO A 34 -9.90 -10.00 -13.35
C PRO A 34 -8.99 -9.65 -14.54
N ARG A 35 -9.34 -10.14 -15.74
CA ARG A 35 -8.73 -9.64 -16.98
C ARG A 35 -9.04 -8.17 -17.25
N HIS A 36 -8.12 -7.49 -17.91
CA HIS A 36 -8.25 -6.08 -18.28
C HIS A 36 -9.57 -5.77 -19.02
N PHE A 37 -10.10 -6.66 -19.86
CA PHE A 37 -11.38 -6.47 -20.54
C PHE A 37 -12.59 -6.51 -19.60
N THR A 38 -12.51 -7.26 -18.50
CA THR A 38 -13.56 -7.30 -17.47
C THR A 38 -13.55 -6.02 -16.66
N VAL A 39 -12.35 -5.52 -16.33
CA VAL A 39 -12.18 -4.19 -15.69
C VAL A 39 -12.67 -3.07 -16.60
N LYS A 40 -12.35 -3.13 -17.91
CA LYS A 40 -12.87 -2.17 -18.90
C LYS A 40 -14.40 -2.18 -18.93
N LYS A 41 -15.04 -3.35 -19.03
CA LYS A 41 -16.51 -3.46 -19.01
C LYS A 41 -17.10 -2.90 -17.71
N TYR A 42 -16.49 -3.23 -16.57
CA TYR A 42 -16.90 -2.72 -15.27
C TYR A 42 -16.89 -1.18 -15.21
N LEU A 43 -15.83 -0.55 -15.72
CA LEU A 43 -15.70 0.91 -15.83
C LEU A 43 -16.65 1.52 -16.86
N ASP A 44 -16.80 0.92 -18.04
CA ASP A 44 -17.73 1.37 -19.08
C ASP A 44 -19.15 1.45 -18.52
N GLU A 45 -19.57 0.45 -17.74
CA GLU A 45 -20.88 0.41 -17.07
C GLU A 45 -20.96 1.36 -15.86
N TYR A 46 -19.89 1.55 -15.09
CA TYR A 46 -19.88 2.48 -13.94
C TYR A 46 -19.99 3.94 -14.41
N ALA A 47 -19.39 4.26 -15.56
CA ALA A 47 -19.43 5.59 -16.15
C ALA A 47 -20.75 5.93 -16.88
N GLU A 48 -21.70 5.00 -17.01
CA GLU A 48 -22.87 5.16 -17.90
C GLU A 48 -23.67 6.45 -17.63
N ASP A 49 -23.97 6.74 -16.36
CA ASP A 49 -24.76 7.92 -15.97
C ASP A 49 -24.06 9.26 -16.25
N VAL A 50 -22.73 9.25 -16.35
CA VAL A 50 -21.88 10.43 -16.61
C VAL A 50 -21.37 10.52 -18.05
N LYS A 51 -21.54 9.49 -18.90
CA LYS A 51 -21.08 9.50 -20.31
C LYS A 51 -21.56 10.71 -21.11
N LYS A 52 -22.80 11.16 -20.86
CA LYS A 52 -23.39 12.37 -21.48
C LYS A 52 -22.70 13.69 -21.12
N LEU A 53 -21.85 13.71 -20.10
CA LEU A 53 -21.05 14.87 -19.67
C LEU A 53 -19.65 14.85 -20.28
N ILE A 54 -19.22 13.72 -20.86
CA ILE A 54 -17.87 13.53 -21.40
C ILE A 54 -17.82 14.00 -22.86
N ARG A 55 -16.93 14.96 -23.17
CA ARG A 55 -16.55 15.32 -24.53
C ARG A 55 -15.46 14.37 -25.03
N PHE A 56 -15.86 13.27 -25.67
CA PHE A 56 -14.91 12.32 -26.25
C PHE A 56 -14.07 12.95 -27.38
N GLU A 57 -12.95 12.29 -27.72
CA GLU A 57 -12.08 12.65 -28.86
C GLU A 57 -11.59 14.11 -28.83
N THR A 58 -11.49 14.66 -27.63
CA THR A 58 -11.12 16.05 -27.36
C THR A 58 -9.88 16.07 -26.49
N ARG A 59 -8.79 16.64 -26.97
CA ARG A 59 -7.51 16.76 -26.24
C ARG A 59 -7.44 18.13 -25.58
N VAL A 60 -7.27 18.17 -24.26
CA VAL A 60 -6.84 19.39 -23.57
C VAL A 60 -5.41 19.71 -23.98
N VAL A 61 -5.18 20.94 -24.45
CA VAL A 61 -3.88 21.41 -24.96
C VAL A 61 -3.20 22.32 -23.93
N ASP A 62 -3.98 23.14 -23.22
CA ASP A 62 -3.48 24.17 -22.33
C ASP A 62 -4.54 24.51 -21.27
N VAL A 63 -4.12 24.75 -20.03
CA VAL A 63 -4.95 25.11 -18.88
C VAL A 63 -4.21 26.18 -18.09
N ARG A 64 -4.79 27.38 -18.01
CA ARG A 64 -4.20 28.54 -17.33
C ARG A 64 -5.25 29.37 -16.63
N MET A 65 -4.83 30.18 -15.65
CA MET A 65 -5.71 31.22 -15.10
C MET A 65 -6.12 32.20 -16.19
N SER A 66 -7.39 32.62 -16.18
CA SER A 66 -7.89 33.65 -17.07
C SER A 66 -7.20 34.99 -16.82
N SER A 67 -7.02 35.78 -17.88
CA SER A 67 -6.44 37.14 -17.79
C SER A 67 -7.51 38.23 -17.68
N THR A 68 -8.78 37.89 -17.88
CA THR A 68 -9.91 38.83 -17.91
C THR A 68 -10.72 38.82 -16.61
N GLU A 69 -10.81 37.67 -15.95
CA GLU A 69 -11.54 37.50 -14.69
C GLU A 69 -10.63 36.79 -13.69
N ALA A 70 -10.53 37.34 -12.48
CA ALA A 70 -9.77 36.73 -11.40
C ALA A 70 -10.49 35.44 -10.94
N ASP A 71 -9.70 34.43 -10.57
CA ASP A 71 -10.15 33.13 -10.05
C ASP A 71 -10.85 32.16 -11.04
N GLU A 72 -10.92 32.46 -12.35
CA GLU A 72 -11.35 31.49 -13.39
C GLU A 72 -10.19 30.76 -14.10
N TRP A 73 -10.44 29.51 -14.51
CA TRP A 73 -9.56 28.73 -15.40
C TRP A 73 -10.01 28.79 -16.86
N SER A 74 -9.10 29.16 -17.75
CA SER A 74 -9.26 29.01 -19.19
C SER A 74 -8.68 27.66 -19.64
N VAL A 75 -9.53 26.82 -20.23
CA VAL A 75 -9.16 25.49 -20.75
C VAL A 75 -9.24 25.50 -22.27
N THR A 76 -8.09 25.39 -22.92
CA THR A 76 -8.01 25.23 -24.38
C THR A 76 -8.03 23.75 -24.73
N ALA A 77 -9.01 23.35 -25.54
CA ALA A 77 -9.17 21.98 -26.01
C ALA A 77 -9.22 21.90 -27.55
N GLU A 78 -8.82 20.76 -28.10
CA GLU A 78 -8.76 20.49 -29.54
C GLU A 78 -9.56 19.23 -29.86
N ASN A 79 -10.56 19.35 -30.73
CA ASN A 79 -11.26 18.19 -31.27
C ASN A 79 -10.37 17.44 -32.26
N LEU A 80 -10.09 16.18 -31.98
CA LEU A 80 -9.12 15.36 -32.71
C LEU A 80 -9.62 14.87 -34.08
N ARG A 81 -10.93 14.96 -34.36
CA ARG A 81 -11.50 14.65 -35.69
C ARG A 81 -11.51 15.86 -36.61
N THR A 82 -11.78 17.05 -36.09
CA THR A 82 -11.95 18.27 -36.91
C THR A 82 -10.74 19.22 -36.86
N GLY A 83 -9.82 19.04 -35.91
CA GLY A 83 -8.72 19.98 -35.62
C GLY A 83 -9.19 21.30 -35.00
N THR A 84 -10.48 21.46 -34.72
CA THR A 84 -11.05 22.70 -34.17
C THR A 84 -10.62 22.88 -32.72
N LYS A 85 -10.09 24.05 -32.39
CA LYS A 85 -9.79 24.43 -31.01
C LYS A 85 -10.93 25.25 -30.41
N THR A 86 -11.28 24.94 -29.17
CA THR A 86 -12.22 25.70 -28.34
C THR A 86 -11.52 26.16 -27.07
N VAL A 87 -11.98 27.27 -26.51
CA VAL A 87 -11.53 27.80 -25.22
C VAL A 87 -12.79 28.01 -24.39
N ASP A 88 -12.86 27.32 -23.26
CA ASP A 88 -13.99 27.38 -22.32
C ASP A 88 -13.47 27.82 -20.93
N SER A 89 -14.27 28.60 -20.18
CA SER A 89 -14.00 28.99 -18.78
C SER A 89 -14.57 27.98 -17.79
N TYR A 90 -13.89 27.79 -16.66
CA TYR A 90 -14.32 26.92 -15.56
C TYR A 90 -13.89 27.47 -14.19
N ASP A 91 -14.74 27.34 -13.16
CA ASP A 91 -14.41 27.72 -11.78
C ASP A 91 -13.31 26.82 -11.17
N ALA A 92 -13.22 25.56 -11.61
CA ALA A 92 -12.34 24.54 -11.05
C ALA A 92 -11.96 23.47 -12.08
N VAL A 93 -10.80 22.85 -11.90
CA VAL A 93 -10.23 21.85 -12.83
C VAL A 93 -9.76 20.60 -12.08
N VAL A 94 -10.21 19.43 -12.55
CA VAL A 94 -9.73 18.11 -12.08
C VAL A 94 -8.82 17.50 -13.14
N VAL A 95 -7.54 17.30 -12.82
CA VAL A 95 -6.54 16.74 -13.74
C VAL A 95 -6.47 15.22 -13.58
N ALA A 96 -7.43 14.52 -14.19
CA ALA A 96 -7.54 13.07 -14.17
C ALA A 96 -6.85 12.38 -15.39
N SER A 97 -5.75 12.94 -15.91
CA SER A 97 -5.08 12.43 -17.11
C SER A 97 -4.23 11.17 -16.88
N GLY A 98 -4.00 10.77 -15.63
CA GLY A 98 -3.11 9.66 -15.26
C GLY A 98 -1.62 10.00 -15.39
N HIS A 99 -0.76 9.04 -15.06
CA HIS A 99 0.69 9.19 -15.01
C HIS A 99 1.50 8.02 -15.61
N PHE A 100 0.84 7.14 -16.40
CA PHE A 100 1.47 6.01 -17.10
C PHE A 100 1.49 6.19 -18.62
N ASP A 101 1.85 7.39 -19.10
CA ASP A 101 1.97 7.69 -20.53
C ASP A 101 3.40 7.98 -20.99
N VAL A 102 4.18 8.80 -20.29
CA VAL A 102 5.56 9.13 -20.73
C VAL A 102 6.54 8.07 -20.20
N PRO A 103 7.19 7.25 -21.05
CA PRO A 103 8.13 6.22 -20.58
C PRO A 103 9.33 6.79 -19.83
N TYR A 104 9.79 6.12 -18.79
CA TYR A 104 11.10 6.35 -18.21
C TYR A 104 12.13 5.42 -18.84
N LEU A 105 13.13 5.98 -19.52
CA LEU A 105 14.34 5.28 -19.93
C LEU A 105 15.51 5.83 -19.09
N PRO A 106 16.33 4.96 -18.47
CA PRO A 106 17.56 5.40 -17.81
C PRO A 106 18.57 5.88 -18.86
N ASP A 107 19.34 6.91 -18.51
CA ASP A 107 20.44 7.40 -19.33
C ASP A 107 21.65 6.46 -19.16
N ILE A 108 21.82 5.52 -20.10
CA ILE A 108 22.88 4.51 -20.09
C ILE A 108 23.86 4.84 -21.22
N PRO A 109 25.19 4.90 -20.96
CA PRO A 109 26.20 5.14 -21.97
C PRO A 109 26.03 4.27 -23.22
N GLY A 110 26.08 4.90 -24.40
CA GLY A 110 25.95 4.25 -25.71
C GLY A 110 24.53 3.89 -26.15
N LEU A 111 23.50 4.06 -25.29
CA LEU A 111 22.12 3.65 -25.60
C LEU A 111 21.56 4.29 -26.88
N HIS A 112 21.84 5.58 -27.10
CA HIS A 112 21.37 6.32 -28.28
C HIS A 112 21.99 5.77 -29.58
N ASP A 113 23.32 5.75 -29.66
CA ASP A 113 24.07 5.24 -30.83
C ASP A 113 23.72 3.78 -31.16
N TRP A 114 23.47 2.96 -30.13
CA TRP A 114 23.05 1.58 -30.28
C TRP A 114 21.63 1.46 -30.82
N ASN A 115 20.69 2.29 -30.34
CA ASN A 115 19.32 2.33 -30.85
C ASN A 115 19.26 2.79 -32.32
N ASP A 116 20.07 3.79 -32.68
CA ASP A 116 20.16 4.29 -34.06
C ASP A 116 20.74 3.25 -35.02
N ALA A 117 21.71 2.46 -34.57
CA ALA A 117 22.28 1.35 -35.34
C ALA A 117 21.35 0.13 -35.45
N TYR A 118 20.50 -0.10 -34.45
CA TYR A 118 19.62 -1.27 -34.35
C TYR A 118 18.15 -0.90 -34.07
N PRO A 119 17.49 -0.14 -34.97
CA PRO A 119 16.15 0.40 -34.74
C PRO A 119 15.11 -0.71 -34.56
N GLY A 120 14.25 -0.55 -33.56
CA GLY A 120 13.18 -1.51 -33.23
C GLY A 120 13.63 -2.73 -32.41
N VAL A 121 14.91 -2.81 -32.02
CA VAL A 121 15.39 -3.83 -31.07
C VAL A 121 15.10 -3.42 -29.62
N ILE A 122 15.18 -2.12 -29.31
CA ILE A 122 14.75 -1.55 -28.02
C ILE A 122 13.27 -1.22 -28.05
N SER A 123 12.58 -1.52 -26.94
CA SER A 123 11.17 -1.22 -26.70
C SER A 123 10.93 -0.90 -25.22
N HIS A 124 9.77 -0.34 -24.89
CA HIS A 124 9.34 -0.09 -23.51
C HIS A 124 8.02 -0.83 -23.23
N SER A 125 7.75 -1.18 -21.97
CA SER A 125 6.54 -1.88 -21.53
C SER A 125 5.24 -1.23 -22.00
N LYS A 126 5.21 0.10 -22.17
CA LYS A 126 4.11 0.87 -22.78
C LYS A 126 3.66 0.33 -24.15
N PHE A 127 4.60 -0.21 -24.93
CA PHE A 127 4.37 -0.70 -26.28
C PHE A 127 4.34 -2.23 -26.36
N PHE A 128 4.37 -2.92 -25.22
CA PHE A 128 4.14 -4.36 -25.16
C PHE A 128 2.64 -4.64 -25.30
N ASP A 129 2.32 -5.61 -26.16
CA ASP A 129 0.94 -6.05 -26.46
C ASP A 129 0.79 -7.56 -26.24
N SER A 130 1.76 -8.35 -26.73
CA SER A 130 1.80 -9.79 -26.54
C SER A 130 3.24 -10.32 -26.64
N PRO A 131 3.56 -11.50 -26.09
CA PRO A 131 4.90 -12.08 -26.18
C PRO A 131 5.26 -12.64 -27.58
N ARG A 132 4.29 -12.68 -28.51
CA ARG A 132 4.46 -13.29 -29.85
C ARG A 132 5.64 -12.72 -30.67
N PRO A 133 5.92 -11.40 -30.70
CA PRO A 133 7.05 -10.83 -31.45
C PRO A 133 8.44 -11.22 -30.91
N PHE A 134 8.49 -11.84 -29.72
CA PHE A 134 9.70 -12.28 -29.03
C PHE A 134 9.98 -13.78 -29.21
N ARG A 135 9.13 -14.50 -29.95
CA ARG A 135 9.30 -15.94 -30.23
C ARG A 135 10.67 -16.21 -30.85
N ASN A 136 11.42 -17.16 -30.29
CA ASN A 136 12.75 -17.59 -30.73
C ASN A 136 13.80 -16.45 -30.78
N LYS A 137 13.59 -15.34 -30.07
CA LYS A 137 14.55 -14.24 -29.91
C LYS A 137 15.30 -14.33 -28.58
N LYS A 138 16.55 -13.88 -28.56
CA LYS A 138 17.29 -13.62 -27.31
C LYS A 138 16.88 -12.25 -26.75
N VAL A 139 16.24 -12.24 -25.58
CA VAL A 139 15.60 -11.04 -25.02
C VAL A 139 16.20 -10.65 -23.67
N ILE A 140 16.49 -9.36 -23.51
CA ILE A 140 16.75 -8.75 -22.20
C ILE A 140 15.50 -7.99 -21.74
N VAL A 141 15.08 -8.20 -20.50
CA VAL A 141 14.07 -7.38 -19.82
C VAL A 141 14.78 -6.57 -18.75
N VAL A 142 14.62 -5.24 -18.78
CA VAL A 142 15.30 -4.31 -17.88
C VAL A 142 14.32 -3.78 -16.84
N GLY A 143 14.57 -4.06 -15.57
CA GLY A 143 13.68 -3.72 -14.45
C GLY A 143 12.88 -4.92 -13.94
N SER A 144 12.76 -5.04 -12.62
CA SER A 144 12.23 -6.20 -11.90
C SER A 144 10.95 -5.91 -11.09
N SER A 145 10.29 -4.77 -11.31
CA SER A 145 8.97 -4.49 -10.72
C SER A 145 7.84 -5.26 -11.44
N ALA A 146 6.58 -5.05 -11.06
CA ALA A 146 5.41 -5.81 -11.53
C ALA A 146 5.39 -6.05 -13.05
N SER A 147 5.58 -5.02 -13.87
CA SER A 147 5.63 -5.15 -15.34
C SER A 147 6.82 -5.98 -15.83
N GLY A 148 8.00 -5.88 -15.19
CA GLY A 148 9.19 -6.66 -15.55
C GLY A 148 9.07 -8.14 -15.16
N LEU A 149 8.35 -8.43 -14.07
CA LEU A 149 8.02 -9.79 -13.67
C LEU A 149 7.05 -10.43 -14.67
N ASP A 150 5.90 -9.81 -14.93
CA ASP A 150 4.85 -10.35 -15.79
C ASP A 150 5.29 -10.44 -17.27
N ILE A 151 5.64 -9.31 -17.89
CA ILE A 151 6.11 -9.28 -19.30
C ILE A 151 7.33 -10.21 -19.47
N GLY A 152 8.24 -10.23 -18.49
CA GLY A 152 9.37 -11.15 -18.51
C GLY A 152 8.98 -12.62 -18.46
N ASN A 153 7.95 -13.00 -17.68
CA ASN A 153 7.44 -14.37 -17.65
C ASN A 153 6.80 -14.75 -18.99
N GLN A 154 5.91 -13.89 -19.51
CA GLN A 154 5.21 -14.14 -20.78
C GLN A 154 6.17 -14.27 -21.97
N ILE A 155 7.21 -13.44 -22.03
CA ILE A 155 8.25 -13.55 -23.06
C ILE A 155 9.04 -14.87 -22.90
N ASN A 156 9.33 -15.28 -21.66
CA ASN A 156 10.15 -16.46 -21.36
C ASN A 156 9.54 -17.78 -21.86
N GLU A 157 8.21 -17.86 -21.98
CA GLU A 157 7.53 -19.01 -22.59
C GLU A 157 7.84 -19.20 -24.09
N LEU A 158 8.22 -18.12 -24.80
CA LEU A 158 8.39 -18.11 -26.25
C LEU A 158 9.82 -17.78 -26.70
N SER A 159 10.66 -17.20 -25.86
CA SER A 159 12.01 -16.73 -26.20
C SER A 159 13.00 -17.87 -26.50
N LYS A 160 14.14 -17.51 -27.10
CA LYS A 160 15.26 -18.42 -27.36
C LYS A 160 16.02 -18.68 -26.06
N GLY A 161 15.60 -19.71 -25.33
CA GLY A 161 16.11 -20.00 -24.00
C GLY A 161 15.57 -19.01 -22.96
N LYS A 162 16.26 -18.90 -21.83
CA LYS A 162 15.84 -18.04 -20.72
C LYS A 162 15.95 -16.55 -21.09
N VAL A 163 14.93 -15.77 -20.74
CA VAL A 163 14.99 -14.30 -20.71
C VAL A 163 16.07 -13.86 -19.74
N LEU A 164 16.83 -12.85 -20.15
CA LEU A 164 17.85 -12.22 -19.32
C LEU A 164 17.21 -11.04 -18.58
N ALA A 165 16.97 -11.18 -17.29
CA ALA A 165 16.34 -10.15 -16.46
C ALA A 165 17.43 -9.30 -15.79
N SER A 166 17.59 -8.04 -16.22
CA SER A 166 18.53 -7.09 -15.64
C SER A 166 17.88 -6.30 -14.51
N GLN A 167 18.49 -6.34 -13.31
CA GLN A 167 17.97 -5.70 -12.11
C GLN A 167 19.07 -4.97 -11.31
N ARG A 168 18.69 -3.85 -10.66
CA ARG A 168 19.59 -3.10 -9.75
C ARG A 168 19.62 -3.68 -8.33
N THR A 169 18.58 -4.43 -7.97
CA THR A 169 18.35 -4.93 -6.60
C THR A 169 17.74 -6.33 -6.68
N ASP A 170 18.24 -7.25 -5.87
CA ASP A 170 17.71 -8.61 -5.79
C ASP A 170 16.36 -8.64 -5.07
N LEU A 171 15.39 -9.33 -5.67
CA LEU A 171 14.05 -9.51 -5.11
C LEU A 171 14.03 -10.64 -4.08
N TYR A 172 13.59 -10.32 -2.86
CA TYR A 172 13.36 -11.30 -1.78
C TYR A 172 12.37 -12.41 -2.14
N LEU A 173 11.43 -12.14 -3.06
CA LEU A 173 10.41 -13.09 -3.51
C LEU A 173 10.80 -13.87 -4.79
N SER A 174 12.09 -13.88 -5.16
CA SER A 174 12.56 -14.68 -6.30
C SER A 174 12.38 -16.18 -6.03
N PRO A 175 11.58 -16.94 -6.83
CA PRO A 175 11.41 -18.36 -6.62
C PRO A 175 12.75 -19.11 -6.73
N THR A 176 12.99 -20.07 -5.84
CA THR A 176 14.25 -20.84 -5.79
C THR A 176 14.49 -21.74 -7.01
N ALA A 177 13.51 -21.83 -7.91
CA ALA A 177 13.69 -22.29 -9.29
C ALA A 177 13.13 -21.21 -10.24
N THR A 178 14.01 -20.44 -10.88
CA THR A 178 13.61 -19.40 -11.82
C THR A 178 13.88 -19.80 -13.26
N ASP A 179 12.85 -19.74 -14.10
CA ASP A 179 12.95 -20.01 -15.54
C ASP A 179 13.57 -18.86 -16.34
N LYS A 180 13.82 -17.72 -15.69
CA LYS A 180 14.59 -16.57 -16.20
C LYS A 180 16.04 -16.63 -15.68
N ALA A 181 16.97 -15.94 -16.35
CA ALA A 181 18.34 -15.78 -15.90
C ALA A 181 18.53 -14.32 -15.43
N TYR A 182 18.93 -14.11 -14.18
CA TYR A 182 19.10 -12.78 -13.60
C TYR A 182 20.52 -12.25 -13.79
N PHE A 183 20.61 -10.96 -14.09
CA PHE A 183 21.84 -10.20 -14.30
C PHE A 183 21.74 -8.87 -13.54
N PRO A 184 22.87 -8.26 -13.16
CA PRO A 184 22.86 -6.92 -12.59
C PRO A 184 22.48 -5.88 -13.67
N GLU A 185 22.53 -4.60 -13.32
CA GLU A 185 22.18 -3.51 -14.24
C GLU A 185 23.11 -3.45 -15.47
N ILE A 186 22.56 -2.99 -16.60
CA ILE A 186 23.34 -2.66 -17.79
C ILE A 186 24.06 -1.32 -17.53
N VAL A 187 25.38 -1.33 -17.64
CA VAL A 187 26.22 -0.14 -17.44
C VAL A 187 26.67 0.51 -18.76
N GLU A 188 26.64 -0.23 -19.86
CA GLU A 188 27.10 0.24 -21.17
C GLU A 188 26.42 -0.53 -22.31
N PHE A 189 25.93 0.20 -23.32
CA PHE A 189 25.58 -0.36 -24.63
C PHE A 189 26.80 -0.26 -25.53
N LEU A 190 27.33 -1.41 -25.98
CA LEU A 190 28.66 -1.44 -26.60
C LEU A 190 28.66 -0.90 -28.03
N PRO A 191 29.71 -0.16 -28.45
CA PRO A 191 29.73 0.51 -29.76
C PRO A 191 29.55 -0.47 -30.94
N PRO A 192 28.53 -0.26 -31.82
CA PRO A 192 28.22 -1.15 -32.94
C PRO A 192 29.40 -1.48 -33.87
N ALA A 193 30.35 -0.54 -34.04
CA ALA A 193 31.55 -0.73 -34.86
C ALA A 193 32.54 -1.76 -34.30
N SER A 194 32.41 -2.14 -33.03
CA SER A 194 33.31 -3.07 -32.32
C SER A 194 32.60 -4.33 -31.81
N HIS A 195 31.28 -4.25 -31.58
CA HIS A 195 30.48 -5.32 -31.01
C HIS A 195 29.08 -5.37 -31.66
N GLU A 196 28.72 -6.49 -32.27
CA GLU A 196 27.36 -6.67 -32.79
C GLU A 196 26.36 -6.86 -31.64
N ARG A 197 25.35 -5.98 -31.57
CA ARG A 197 24.18 -6.05 -30.67
C ARG A 197 24.51 -6.56 -29.26
N ALA A 198 25.44 -5.86 -28.60
CA ALA A 198 25.98 -6.25 -27.31
C ALA A 198 25.80 -5.18 -26.22
N VAL A 199 25.72 -5.64 -24.97
CA VAL A 199 25.69 -4.79 -23.77
C VAL A 199 26.64 -5.32 -22.69
N ARG A 200 27.08 -4.45 -21.78
CA ARG A 200 27.86 -4.79 -20.60
C ARG A 200 27.01 -4.65 -19.34
N PHE A 201 27.05 -5.67 -18.48
CA PHE A 201 26.47 -5.64 -17.14
C PHE A 201 27.48 -5.17 -16.09
N ALA A 202 27.00 -4.70 -14.94
CA ALA A 202 27.84 -4.15 -13.87
C ALA A 202 28.90 -5.13 -13.31
N ASP A 203 28.68 -6.45 -13.43
CA ASP A 203 29.68 -7.47 -13.06
C ASP A 203 30.73 -7.74 -14.15
N GLY A 204 30.80 -6.86 -15.16
CA GLY A 204 31.75 -6.91 -16.26
C GLY A 204 31.38 -7.89 -17.37
N ARG A 205 30.33 -8.73 -17.21
CA ARG A 205 29.89 -9.64 -18.27
C ARG A 205 29.40 -8.86 -19.48
N VAL A 206 29.81 -9.33 -20.66
CA VAL A 206 29.35 -8.81 -21.95
C VAL A 206 28.45 -9.84 -22.59
N GLU A 207 27.21 -9.44 -22.88
CA GLU A 207 26.23 -10.26 -23.57
C GLU A 207 26.07 -9.77 -25.01
N LYS A 208 25.99 -10.70 -25.97
CA LYS A 208 26.03 -10.41 -27.42
C LYS A 208 24.82 -11.00 -28.14
N ASP A 209 24.68 -10.69 -29.43
CA ASP A 209 23.64 -11.26 -30.32
C ASP A 209 22.22 -11.04 -29.78
N ILE A 210 21.96 -9.85 -29.22
CA ILE A 210 20.69 -9.51 -28.58
C ILE A 210 19.65 -9.19 -29.68
N ASP A 211 18.49 -9.85 -29.61
CA ASP A 211 17.43 -9.73 -30.62
C ASP A 211 16.28 -8.81 -30.18
N ALA A 212 16.15 -8.56 -28.87
CA ALA A 212 15.23 -7.56 -28.31
C ALA A 212 15.65 -7.11 -26.89
N ILE A 213 15.35 -5.86 -26.56
CA ILE A 213 15.48 -5.29 -25.20
C ILE A 213 14.15 -4.63 -24.84
N VAL A 214 13.58 -5.00 -23.70
CA VAL A 214 12.31 -4.47 -23.20
C VAL A 214 12.55 -3.75 -21.88
N PHE A 215 12.43 -2.43 -21.89
CA PHE A 215 12.50 -1.61 -20.69
C PHE A 215 11.16 -1.66 -19.95
N CYS A 216 11.19 -2.22 -18.74
CA CYS A 216 10.09 -2.25 -17.76
C CYS A 216 10.40 -1.30 -16.59
N THR A 217 10.95 -0.13 -16.92
CA THR A 217 11.53 0.85 -15.98
C THR A 217 10.54 1.86 -15.43
N GLY A 218 9.32 1.93 -15.98
CA GLY A 218 8.23 2.77 -15.46
C GLY A 218 8.00 4.04 -16.27
N PHE A 219 7.49 5.08 -15.63
CA PHE A 219 6.97 6.27 -16.30
C PHE A 219 7.30 7.56 -15.55
N PHE A 220 7.27 8.68 -16.26
CA PHE A 220 7.30 10.03 -15.69
C PHE A 220 5.88 10.59 -15.54
N TYR A 221 5.65 11.36 -14.48
CA TYR A 221 4.52 12.29 -14.39
C TYR A 221 4.69 13.39 -15.44
N SER A 222 3.64 13.67 -16.19
CA SER A 222 3.65 14.69 -17.24
C SER A 222 2.28 15.34 -17.40
N PHE A 223 2.24 16.66 -17.22
CA PHE A 223 1.06 17.49 -17.41
C PHE A 223 1.43 18.69 -18.31
N PRO A 224 1.70 18.47 -19.62
CA PRO A 224 2.24 19.51 -20.49
C PRO A 224 1.28 20.70 -20.68
N PHE A 225 -0.03 20.46 -20.53
CA PHE A 225 -1.09 21.48 -20.53
C PHE A 225 -1.10 22.36 -19.26
N LEU A 226 -0.30 22.05 -18.22
CA LEU A 226 -0.10 22.88 -17.03
C LEU A 226 1.25 23.64 -17.06
N SER A 227 1.90 23.72 -18.23
CA SER A 227 3.23 24.33 -18.37
C SER A 227 3.29 25.84 -18.06
N SER A 228 2.15 26.52 -17.97
CA SER A 228 2.04 27.92 -17.55
C SER A 228 1.82 28.12 -16.05
N LEU A 229 1.80 27.06 -15.23
CA LEU A 229 1.72 27.21 -13.77
C LEU A 229 3.07 27.69 -13.21
N ASP A 230 3.02 28.74 -12.39
CA ASP A 230 4.15 29.24 -11.62
C ASP A 230 3.77 29.30 -10.12
N PRO A 231 4.45 28.56 -9.22
CA PRO A 231 5.52 27.60 -9.52
C PRO A 231 4.99 26.28 -10.12
N PRO A 232 5.76 25.63 -11.02
CA PRO A 232 5.29 24.48 -11.81
C PRO A 232 5.10 23.21 -10.98
N VAL A 233 4.06 22.44 -11.31
CA VAL A 233 3.75 21.16 -10.65
C VAL A 233 4.64 20.00 -11.09
N ILE A 234 5.33 20.11 -12.24
CA ILE A 234 6.29 19.12 -12.74
C ILE A 234 7.64 19.82 -12.94
N THR A 235 8.72 19.16 -12.52
CA THR A 235 10.09 19.60 -12.84
C THR A 235 10.84 18.55 -13.66
N ASN A 236 11.29 17.46 -13.04
CA ASN A 236 12.02 16.36 -13.69
C ASN A 236 11.14 15.13 -14.01
N GLY A 237 9.81 15.27 -13.89
CA GLY A 237 8.84 14.19 -14.10
C GLY A 237 8.85 13.05 -13.07
N ARG A 238 9.78 13.02 -12.09
CA ARG A 238 9.85 11.92 -11.10
C ARG A 238 8.77 12.00 -10.03
N ARG A 239 8.33 13.22 -9.69
CA ARG A 239 7.20 13.48 -8.78
C ARG A 239 6.45 14.75 -9.17
N VAL A 240 5.23 14.88 -8.66
CA VAL A 240 4.48 16.14 -8.67
C VAL A 240 4.88 16.98 -7.46
N ARG A 241 4.96 18.31 -7.64
CA ARG A 241 5.29 19.30 -6.60
C ARG A 241 4.12 20.25 -6.39
N ASN A 242 4.20 21.05 -5.32
CA ASN A 242 3.26 22.12 -5.01
C ASN A 242 1.82 21.62 -4.83
N THR A 243 1.66 20.42 -4.26
CA THR A 243 0.36 19.82 -3.94
C THR A 243 0.20 19.59 -2.45
N TYR A 244 -0.90 20.04 -1.86
CA TYR A 244 -1.33 19.67 -0.52
C TYR A 244 -2.02 18.30 -0.55
N GLN A 245 -1.57 17.38 0.32
CA GLN A 245 -2.04 15.99 0.45
C GLN A 245 -2.17 15.22 -0.87
N HIS A 246 -1.16 15.40 -1.75
CA HIS A 246 -1.11 14.82 -3.11
C HIS A 246 -2.40 15.00 -3.92
N LEU A 247 -3.11 16.11 -3.71
CA LEU A 247 -4.42 16.37 -4.32
C LEU A 247 -4.62 17.82 -4.75
N PHE A 248 -4.58 18.78 -3.83
CA PHE A 248 -4.89 20.18 -4.13
C PHE A 248 -3.64 20.93 -4.59
N TYR A 249 -3.70 21.67 -5.70
CA TYR A 249 -2.61 22.59 -6.05
C TYR A 249 -2.55 23.72 -5.01
N LEU A 250 -1.37 23.89 -4.42
CA LEU A 250 -1.15 24.68 -3.21
C LEU A 250 -1.52 26.16 -3.39
N TYR A 251 -1.19 26.72 -4.56
CA TYR A 251 -1.38 28.14 -4.86
C TYR A 251 -2.78 28.46 -5.40
N ASN A 252 -3.50 27.46 -5.91
CA ASN A 252 -4.93 27.58 -6.23
C ASN A 252 -5.65 26.23 -6.09
N PRO A 253 -6.32 25.96 -4.96
CA PRO A 253 -6.96 24.67 -4.67
C PRO A 253 -8.26 24.40 -5.46
N THR A 254 -8.63 25.29 -6.40
CA THR A 254 -9.62 24.97 -7.44
C THR A 254 -9.03 24.07 -8.54
N LEU A 255 -7.69 23.89 -8.57
CA LEU A 255 -7.02 22.86 -9.34
C LEU A 255 -6.69 21.66 -8.44
N VAL A 256 -7.13 20.46 -8.83
CA VAL A 256 -6.79 19.20 -8.15
C VAL A 256 -6.21 18.17 -9.12
N LEU A 257 -5.27 17.38 -8.62
CA LEU A 257 -4.60 16.29 -9.33
C LEU A 257 -4.79 15.00 -8.50
N PRO A 258 -5.86 14.21 -8.74
CA PRO A 258 -6.11 12.97 -8.00
C PRO A 258 -5.24 11.80 -8.51
N VAL A 259 -5.15 10.75 -7.69
CA VAL A 259 -4.45 9.48 -7.97
C VAL A 259 -2.98 9.67 -8.37
N LEU A 260 -2.30 10.59 -7.68
CA LEU A 260 -0.85 10.77 -7.79
C LEU A 260 0.00 9.72 -7.06
N PRO A 261 -0.35 9.23 -5.85
CA PRO A 261 0.45 8.23 -5.15
C PRO A 261 0.61 6.93 -5.94
N GLN A 262 1.75 6.26 -5.77
CA GLN A 262 2.06 4.96 -6.37
C GLN A 262 1.90 3.83 -5.35
N ARG A 263 1.81 2.58 -5.83
CA ARG A 263 1.60 1.37 -4.99
C ARG A 263 0.32 1.45 -4.14
N ILE A 264 -0.76 1.92 -4.75
CA ILE A 264 -2.08 2.09 -4.15
C ILE A 264 -3.14 1.25 -4.88
N ILE A 265 -4.35 1.17 -4.31
CA ILE A 265 -5.52 0.58 -4.97
C ILE A 265 -6.27 1.73 -5.70
N PRO A 266 -6.28 1.78 -7.05
CA PRO A 266 -6.66 3.00 -7.77
C PRO A 266 -8.11 3.47 -7.59
N PHE A 267 -9.09 2.57 -7.71
CA PHE A 267 -10.50 2.99 -7.74
C PHE A 267 -10.97 3.51 -6.36
N PRO A 268 -10.76 2.81 -5.22
CA PRO A 268 -11.13 3.34 -3.91
C PRO A 268 -10.38 4.63 -3.56
N LEU A 269 -9.09 4.78 -3.92
CA LEU A 269 -8.38 6.04 -3.70
C LEU A 269 -9.00 7.19 -4.50
N SER A 270 -9.34 6.94 -5.77
CA SER A 270 -10.00 7.94 -6.63
C SER A 270 -11.38 8.36 -6.10
N GLU A 271 -12.17 7.41 -5.60
CA GLU A 271 -13.49 7.63 -4.99
C GLU A 271 -13.36 8.49 -3.72
N ASN A 272 -12.40 8.17 -2.86
CA ASN A 272 -12.15 8.90 -1.62
C ASN A 272 -11.60 10.32 -1.85
N GLN A 273 -10.67 10.51 -2.80
CA GLN A 273 -10.20 11.85 -3.15
C GLN A 273 -11.31 12.69 -3.81
N ALA A 274 -12.11 12.10 -4.71
CA ALA A 274 -13.29 12.74 -5.29
C ALA A 274 -14.34 13.13 -4.24
N ALA A 275 -14.57 12.27 -3.25
CA ALA A 275 -15.43 12.56 -2.12
C ALA A 275 -14.94 13.79 -1.32
N VAL A 276 -13.63 14.03 -1.22
CA VAL A 276 -13.13 15.20 -0.47
C VAL A 276 -13.11 16.47 -1.31
N PHE A 277 -12.55 16.50 -2.52
CA PHE A 277 -12.52 17.77 -3.28
C PHE A 277 -13.93 18.27 -3.63
N SER A 278 -14.90 17.39 -3.85
CA SER A 278 -16.31 17.77 -3.99
C SER A 278 -16.90 18.38 -2.71
N ARG A 279 -16.55 17.85 -1.53
CA ARG A 279 -16.94 18.46 -0.24
C ARG A 279 -16.27 19.82 -0.03
N VAL A 280 -15.01 19.98 -0.42
CA VAL A 280 -14.29 21.27 -0.36
C VAL A 280 -14.96 22.32 -1.25
N TRP A 281 -15.10 22.03 -2.54
CA TRP A 281 -15.68 22.99 -3.49
C TRP A 281 -17.18 23.26 -3.26
N SER A 282 -17.91 22.36 -2.62
CA SER A 282 -19.29 22.61 -2.15
C SER A 282 -19.39 23.37 -0.82
N GLY A 283 -18.27 23.80 -0.22
CA GLY A 283 -18.24 24.48 1.08
C GLY A 283 -18.63 23.61 2.27
N ARG A 284 -18.67 22.28 2.10
CA ARG A 284 -19.01 21.30 3.16
C ARG A 284 -17.82 20.82 3.96
N LEU A 285 -16.61 21.11 3.49
CA LEU A 285 -15.34 20.88 4.18
C LEU A 285 -14.43 22.08 3.88
N SER A 286 -13.71 22.59 4.88
CA SER A 286 -12.78 23.70 4.68
C SER A 286 -11.36 23.17 4.55
N LEU A 287 -10.60 23.70 3.60
CA LEU A 287 -9.14 23.56 3.63
C LEU A 287 -8.55 24.43 4.74
N PRO A 288 -7.37 24.07 5.28
CA PRO A 288 -6.55 25.00 6.04
C PRO A 288 -6.19 26.23 5.21
N SER A 289 -5.70 27.29 5.85
CA SER A 289 -5.17 28.45 5.14
C SER A 289 -3.97 28.06 4.26
N THR A 290 -3.70 28.83 3.20
CA THR A 290 -2.55 28.58 2.31
C THR A 290 -1.22 28.53 3.07
N ALA A 291 -1.10 29.24 4.20
CA ALA A 291 0.08 29.22 5.08
C ALA A 291 0.19 27.95 5.94
N GLU A 292 -0.91 27.27 6.23
CA GLU A 292 -0.96 25.96 6.90
C GLU A 292 -0.79 24.81 5.89
N MET A 293 -1.21 25.03 4.63
CA MET A 293 -0.96 24.09 3.53
C MET A 293 0.47 24.20 2.96
N GLU A 294 1.12 25.36 3.07
CA GLU A 294 2.54 25.56 2.71
C GLU A 294 3.46 24.92 3.77
N PRO A 295 4.21 23.84 3.46
CA PRO A 295 5.04 23.14 4.45
C PRO A 295 6.16 24.00 5.06
N GLY A 296 6.44 25.20 4.51
CA GLY A 296 7.53 26.09 4.93
C GLY A 296 7.13 27.50 5.42
N LYS A 297 5.85 27.79 5.72
CA LYS A 297 5.42 29.16 6.09
C LYS A 297 4.53 29.33 7.32
N LEU A 298 3.98 28.24 7.88
CA LEU A 298 3.32 28.27 9.19
C LEU A 298 4.23 28.82 10.31
N GLN A 299 5.55 28.70 10.14
CA GLN A 299 6.58 29.24 11.05
C GLN A 299 6.91 30.73 10.82
N ARG A 300 6.52 31.33 9.69
CA ARG A 300 6.79 32.74 9.33
C ARG A 300 5.59 33.68 9.51
N LEU A 301 4.37 33.15 9.59
CA LEU A 301 3.17 33.97 9.84
C LEU A 301 2.82 34.06 11.33
N LEU A 302 3.22 33.10 12.16
CA LEU A 302 3.03 33.14 13.62
C LEU A 302 3.95 34.16 14.34
N SER A 303 4.92 34.77 13.64
CA SER A 303 5.72 35.89 14.15
C SER A 303 5.13 37.27 13.84
N SER A 304 4.01 37.37 13.10
CA SER A 304 3.37 38.65 12.81
C SER A 304 1.83 38.61 12.92
N THR A 305 1.33 39.24 13.99
CA THR A 305 -0.07 39.64 14.28
C THR A 305 -1.05 38.60 14.81
N HIS A 306 -1.77 38.99 15.88
CA HIS A 306 -2.81 38.22 16.55
C HIS A 306 -4.12 38.19 15.74
N ALA A 307 -4.64 36.99 15.45
CA ALA A 307 -6.07 36.74 15.27
C ALA A 307 -6.41 35.36 15.83
N SER A 308 -7.55 35.22 16.51
CA SER A 308 -7.87 34.06 17.35
C SER A 308 -9.03 33.18 16.83
N ARG A 309 -8.95 31.88 17.16
CA ARG A 309 -10.07 30.95 17.39
C ARG A 309 -11.08 30.75 16.24
N THR A 310 -10.85 29.74 15.39
CA THR A 310 -11.96 29.03 14.67
C THR A 310 -11.63 27.65 14.06
N ALA A 311 -10.38 27.17 14.07
CA ALA A 311 -9.94 26.08 13.18
C ALA A 311 -9.93 24.62 13.74
N ALA A 312 -10.68 24.30 14.81
CA ALA A 312 -10.46 23.08 15.60
C ALA A 312 -11.24 21.79 15.21
N LEU A 313 -11.81 21.67 13.99
CA LEU A 313 -12.83 20.62 13.70
C LEU A 313 -12.74 19.84 12.37
N ALA A 314 -11.68 19.98 11.55
CA ALA A 314 -11.64 19.38 10.20
C ALA A 314 -10.64 18.21 9.97
N GLY A 315 -9.70 17.96 10.90
CA GLY A 315 -8.54 17.07 10.66
C GLY A 315 -8.78 15.53 10.63
N PRO A 316 -9.54 14.90 11.57
CA PRO A 316 -9.42 13.46 11.82
C PRO A 316 -9.91 12.52 10.70
N LEU A 317 -10.84 12.98 9.85
CA LEU A 317 -11.50 12.12 8.86
C LEU A 317 -10.64 11.86 7.61
N PHE A 318 -9.64 12.70 7.31
CA PHE A 318 -8.87 12.58 6.06
C PHE A 318 -7.69 11.60 6.20
N ARG A 319 -6.95 11.62 7.33
CA ARG A 319 -5.78 10.74 7.55
C ARG A 319 -6.11 9.25 7.47
N ARG A 320 -7.27 8.84 8.00
CA ARG A 320 -7.64 7.41 8.12
C ARG A 320 -7.87 6.71 6.77
N THR A 321 -8.19 7.48 5.74
CA THR A 321 -8.52 6.99 4.40
C THR A 321 -7.31 6.91 3.46
N VAL A 322 -6.25 7.69 3.73
CA VAL A 322 -5.00 7.63 2.95
C VAL A 322 -4.04 6.59 3.54
N ALA A 323 -3.93 6.52 4.88
CA ALA A 323 -3.05 5.56 5.56
C ALA A 323 -3.45 4.09 5.33
N SER A 324 -4.74 3.81 5.11
CA SER A 324 -5.24 2.45 4.86
C SER A 324 -4.90 1.90 3.46
N GLY A 325 -4.31 2.71 2.57
CA GLY A 325 -3.90 2.29 1.23
C GLY A 325 -2.45 1.78 1.11
N LEU A 326 -1.64 1.86 2.17
CA LEU A 326 -0.18 1.60 2.13
C LEU A 326 0.29 0.41 2.97
N ALA A 327 -0.62 -0.36 3.58
CA ALA A 327 -0.30 -1.55 4.35
C ALA A 327 -1.12 -2.77 3.88
N SER A 328 -0.57 -3.55 2.94
CA SER A 328 -1.18 -4.83 2.56
C SER A 328 -0.18 -5.84 1.98
N GLU A 329 0.73 -6.37 2.82
CA GLU A 329 1.21 -7.76 2.64
C GLU A 329 1.73 -8.42 3.93
N SER A 330 1.05 -8.24 5.08
CA SER A 330 1.27 -9.11 6.25
C SER A 330 0.12 -9.15 7.27
N GLU A 331 -1.14 -9.36 6.85
CA GLU A 331 -2.13 -9.95 7.76
C GLU A 331 -3.30 -10.64 7.02
N VAL A 332 -3.05 -11.85 6.50
CA VAL A 332 -4.14 -12.80 6.21
C VAL A 332 -4.55 -13.48 7.52
N ALA A 333 -5.21 -12.71 8.39
CA ALA A 333 -5.87 -13.25 9.56
C ALA A 333 -7.11 -14.04 9.11
N HIS A 334 -6.97 -15.36 8.94
CA HIS A 334 -8.10 -16.28 8.91
C HIS A 334 -8.78 -16.29 10.30
N SER A 335 -9.68 -15.32 10.53
CA SER A 335 -10.53 -15.29 11.71
C SER A 335 -11.99 -15.57 11.33
N PRO A 336 -12.66 -16.56 11.94
CA PRO A 336 -14.02 -16.95 11.59
C PRO A 336 -15.04 -15.94 12.17
N TYR A 337 -15.19 -14.79 11.53
CA TYR A 337 -16.12 -13.73 11.96
C TYR A 337 -17.12 -13.25 10.89
N ILE A 338 -17.23 -13.97 9.77
CA ILE A 338 -18.30 -13.78 8.76
C ILE A 338 -19.21 -15.02 8.72
N GLU A 339 -19.82 -15.34 9.87
CA GLU A 339 -20.99 -16.25 9.93
C GLU A 339 -21.92 -15.96 11.13
N SER A 340 -21.40 -15.39 12.24
CA SER A 340 -22.21 -15.04 13.42
C SER A 340 -23.11 -13.80 13.24
N GLN A 341 -22.71 -12.84 12.40
CA GLN A 341 -23.46 -11.60 12.13
C GLN A 341 -24.69 -11.78 11.24
N LEU A 342 -24.83 -12.92 10.55
CA LEU A 342 -26.04 -13.26 9.76
C LEU A 342 -27.10 -14.04 10.55
N SER A 343 -26.75 -14.60 11.72
CA SER A 343 -27.68 -15.36 12.57
C SER A 343 -28.37 -14.48 13.63
N THR A 344 -27.66 -13.51 14.21
CA THR A 344 -28.17 -12.72 15.36
C THR A 344 -29.18 -11.63 14.97
N ARG A 345 -29.43 -11.39 13.68
CA ARG A 345 -30.45 -10.41 13.20
C ARG A 345 -31.88 -10.97 13.09
N ARG A 346 -32.13 -12.24 13.43
CA ARG A 346 -33.45 -12.88 13.25
C ARG A 346 -34.24 -13.19 14.53
N ALA A 347 -33.72 -12.86 15.71
CA ALA A 347 -34.43 -13.11 16.97
C ALA A 347 -34.01 -12.17 18.12
N ARG A 348 -34.48 -10.90 18.08
CA ARG A 348 -34.84 -10.04 19.24
C ARG A 348 -35.06 -8.58 18.81
N MET A 349 -36.23 -8.29 18.28
CA MET A 349 -37.04 -7.14 18.71
C MET A 349 -38.45 -7.34 18.15
N ASP A 350 -39.30 -7.90 19.01
CA ASP A 350 -40.73 -7.65 18.99
C ASP A 350 -41.07 -7.08 20.39
N ASP A 351 -42.07 -6.19 20.48
CA ASP A 351 -42.39 -5.31 21.61
C ASP A 351 -41.23 -4.41 22.14
N SER A 352 -41.20 -3.08 21.95
CA SER A 352 -42.35 -2.16 22.09
C SER A 352 -42.04 -0.73 21.59
N GLN A 353 -42.71 -0.38 20.49
CA GLN A 353 -43.27 0.94 20.14
C GLN A 353 -42.54 2.24 20.56
N LYS A 354 -41.82 2.83 19.59
CA LYS A 354 -41.97 4.26 19.24
C LYS A 354 -42.13 4.36 17.71
N GLU A 355 -43.00 5.27 17.26
CA GLU A 355 -43.39 5.40 15.86
C GLU A 355 -42.25 5.96 14.99
N GLU A 356 -41.53 5.10 14.27
CA GLU A 356 -40.78 5.53 13.09
C GLU A 356 -41.72 5.55 11.87
N VAL A 357 -42.09 6.77 11.46
CA VAL A 357 -42.78 7.02 10.19
C VAL A 357 -41.85 6.61 9.05
N SER A 358 -42.28 5.72 8.16
CA SER A 358 -41.38 5.24 7.10
C SER A 358 -41.05 6.38 6.12
N LEU A 359 -39.92 6.26 5.43
CA LEU A 359 -39.53 7.23 4.40
C LEU A 359 -40.61 7.36 3.30
N ALA A 360 -41.35 6.28 3.02
CA ALA A 360 -42.47 6.31 2.09
C ALA A 360 -43.66 7.13 2.64
N ASP A 361 -44.05 6.92 3.90
CA ASP A 361 -45.13 7.68 4.54
C ASP A 361 -44.78 9.17 4.69
N ALA A 362 -43.51 9.47 5.01
CA ALA A 362 -42.98 10.83 5.08
C ALA A 362 -42.99 11.53 3.70
N MET A 363 -42.77 10.78 2.62
CA MET A 363 -42.88 11.28 1.23
C MET A 363 -44.35 11.44 0.79
N GLU A 364 -45.24 10.54 1.20
CA GLU A 364 -46.68 10.62 0.90
C GLU A 364 -47.34 11.81 1.60
N LYS A 365 -46.88 12.18 2.80
CA LYS A 365 -47.38 13.32 3.60
C LYS A 365 -47.22 14.71 2.96
N TYR A 366 -46.45 14.83 1.86
CA TYR A 366 -46.34 16.08 1.08
C TYR A 366 -46.68 15.92 -0.41
N SER A 367 -47.08 14.70 -0.83
CA SER A 367 -47.40 14.36 -2.23
C SER A 367 -48.59 15.13 -2.81
N HIS A 368 -49.47 15.64 -1.95
CA HIS A 368 -50.67 16.40 -2.28
C HIS A 368 -50.42 17.92 -2.37
N ILE A 369 -49.17 18.38 -2.21
CA ILE A 369 -48.78 19.77 -2.43
C ILE A 369 -47.95 19.85 -3.72
N GLU A 370 -48.61 20.32 -4.78
CA GLU A 370 -48.06 20.36 -6.14
C GLU A 370 -46.73 21.15 -6.19
N GLY A 371 -45.65 20.50 -6.63
CA GLY A 371 -44.32 21.12 -6.74
C GLY A 371 -43.38 20.94 -5.53
N CYS A 372 -43.80 20.24 -4.48
CA CYS A 372 -42.98 20.07 -3.26
C CYS A 372 -41.99 18.89 -3.29
N THR A 373 -42.19 17.88 -4.14
CA THR A 373 -41.27 16.72 -4.19
C THR A 373 -39.91 17.10 -4.81
N PRO A 374 -38.80 16.41 -4.47
CA PRO A 374 -37.48 16.70 -5.06
C PRO A 374 -37.47 16.62 -6.59
N ARG A 375 -38.22 15.66 -7.16
CA ARG A 375 -38.36 15.45 -8.60
C ARG A 375 -39.10 16.62 -9.29
N GLU A 376 -40.11 17.18 -8.64
CA GLU A 376 -40.83 18.36 -9.15
C GLU A 376 -40.04 19.66 -8.95
N LYS A 377 -39.29 19.80 -7.84
CA LYS A 377 -38.39 20.94 -7.64
C LYS A 377 -37.31 21.00 -8.72
N ILE A 378 -36.73 19.85 -9.09
CA ILE A 378 -35.79 19.73 -10.22
C ILE A 378 -36.50 20.05 -11.54
N ARG A 379 -37.71 19.51 -11.79
CA ARG A 379 -38.50 19.83 -13.00
C ARG A 379 -38.83 21.32 -13.11
N ASN A 380 -39.19 21.98 -12.01
CA ASN A 380 -39.51 23.41 -11.97
C ASN A 380 -38.26 24.30 -12.08
N ALA A 381 -37.11 23.86 -11.57
CA ALA A 381 -35.83 24.52 -11.83
C ALA A 381 -35.46 24.45 -13.32
N TYR A 382 -35.62 23.29 -13.96
CA TYR A 382 -35.44 23.12 -15.41
C TYR A 382 -36.45 23.92 -16.24
N ALA A 383 -37.71 24.05 -15.80
CA ALA A 383 -38.71 24.88 -16.47
C ALA A 383 -38.32 26.37 -16.44
N LYS A 384 -37.89 26.89 -15.29
CA LYS A 384 -37.41 28.28 -15.14
C LYS A 384 -36.16 28.59 -15.97
N LEU A 385 -35.24 27.63 -16.12
CA LEU A 385 -34.10 27.75 -17.04
C LEU A 385 -34.54 27.79 -18.51
N ARG A 386 -35.59 27.03 -18.87
CA ARG A 386 -36.10 26.97 -20.24
C ARG A 386 -36.86 28.23 -20.64
N GLU A 387 -37.67 28.80 -19.74
CA GLU A 387 -38.35 30.08 -19.98
C GLU A 387 -37.35 31.22 -20.23
N LYS A 388 -36.21 31.24 -19.52
CA LYS A 388 -35.15 32.24 -19.74
C LYS A 388 -34.55 32.17 -21.15
N ASN A 389 -34.32 30.97 -21.70
CA ASN A 389 -33.79 30.78 -23.06
C ASN A 389 -34.84 30.95 -24.17
N THR A 390 -36.13 30.99 -23.86
CA THR A 390 -37.18 31.12 -24.90
C THR A 390 -37.47 32.58 -25.26
N ALA A 391 -36.96 33.54 -24.49
CA ALA A 391 -37.14 34.98 -24.73
C ALA A 391 -36.21 35.55 -25.82
N GLU A 392 -35.12 34.87 -26.19
CA GLU A 392 -34.12 35.37 -27.16
C GLU A 392 -34.25 34.80 -28.58
N ILE A 393 -35.11 33.79 -28.79
CA ILE A 393 -35.23 33.06 -30.07
C ILE A 393 -36.54 33.40 -30.81
N LEU A 394 -36.88 34.69 -30.85
CA LEU A 394 -37.97 35.22 -31.68
C LEU A 394 -37.57 36.51 -32.41
N GLN A 395 -36.48 36.44 -33.18
CA GLN A 395 -36.26 37.33 -34.32
C GLN A 395 -35.31 36.72 -35.36
N ASN A 396 -35.92 36.24 -36.46
CA ASN A 396 -35.48 36.28 -37.86
C ASN A 396 -35.71 34.95 -38.62
N ASP A 397 -36.27 35.10 -39.82
CA ASP A 397 -36.68 34.07 -40.78
C ASP A 397 -36.33 34.61 -42.20
N PRO A 398 -36.42 33.86 -43.31
CA PRO A 398 -35.26 33.14 -43.84
C PRO A 398 -34.99 33.40 -45.35
N SER A 399 -33.87 32.90 -45.91
CA SER A 399 -33.74 32.72 -47.38
C SER A 399 -32.62 31.77 -47.85
N ALA A 400 -33.05 30.65 -48.45
CA ALA A 400 -32.49 29.94 -49.64
C ALA A 400 -31.06 29.34 -49.67
N THR A 401 -31.04 28.00 -49.70
CA THR A 401 -30.09 27.06 -50.38
C THR A 401 -30.06 27.23 -51.93
N PRO A 402 -29.09 26.70 -52.74
CA PRO A 402 -28.68 25.27 -52.87
C PRO A 402 -27.15 24.98 -53.16
N SER A 403 -26.51 23.87 -52.77
CA SER A 403 -26.52 22.44 -53.24
C SER A 403 -25.35 22.04 -54.20
N SER A 404 -25.08 20.73 -54.30
CA SER A 404 -24.10 19.99 -55.15
C SER A 404 -22.63 20.07 -54.69
N VAL A 405 -21.93 18.99 -54.28
CA VAL A 405 -21.67 17.66 -54.88
C VAL A 405 -20.72 17.73 -56.10
N GLY A 406 -19.57 17.03 -56.01
CA GLY A 406 -18.60 16.81 -57.09
C GLY A 406 -17.19 16.47 -56.58
N ASP A 407 -16.73 15.24 -56.81
CA ASP A 407 -15.45 14.71 -56.31
C ASP A 407 -14.20 15.29 -57.02
N ILE A 408 -13.03 15.12 -56.37
CA ILE A 408 -11.71 15.54 -56.85
C ILE A 408 -10.95 14.33 -57.41
N GLU A 409 -10.29 14.49 -58.55
CA GLU A 409 -9.16 13.64 -58.95
C GLU A 409 -7.83 14.45 -59.05
N PRO A 410 -6.66 13.78 -58.98
CA PRO A 410 -5.40 14.40 -58.51
C PRO A 410 -4.36 14.64 -59.61
N SER A 411 -3.31 15.46 -59.37
CA SER A 411 -1.88 15.14 -59.65
C SER A 411 -0.83 16.28 -59.53
N VAL A 412 0.02 16.18 -58.48
CA VAL A 412 1.50 16.43 -58.41
C VAL A 412 2.13 17.83 -58.82
N PRO A 413 3.48 18.10 -58.76
CA PRO A 413 3.97 19.24 -57.95
C PRO A 413 4.97 20.22 -58.62
N VAL A 414 5.17 21.42 -58.03
CA VAL A 414 6.27 22.38 -58.35
C VAL A 414 6.61 23.14 -57.04
N ALA A 415 7.73 22.92 -56.36
CA ALA A 415 9.16 23.25 -56.63
C ALA A 415 9.60 24.64 -56.13
N ILE A 416 10.77 24.65 -55.46
CA ILE A 416 11.43 25.77 -54.79
C ILE A 416 12.34 26.52 -55.78
N PRO A 417 12.65 27.81 -55.56
CA PRO A 417 13.93 28.39 -55.97
C PRO A 417 14.75 28.93 -54.79
N GLU A 418 16.04 28.56 -54.76
CA GLU A 418 17.07 29.10 -53.87
C GLU A 418 17.71 30.40 -54.41
N THR A 419 18.69 30.92 -53.64
CA THR A 419 19.88 31.75 -53.98
C THR A 419 19.87 33.22 -53.51
N VAL A 420 20.98 33.87 -53.08
CA VAL A 420 22.34 33.47 -52.60
C VAL A 420 22.92 34.69 -51.79
N ALA A 421 23.95 34.48 -50.96
CA ALA A 421 24.65 35.49 -50.11
C ALA A 421 25.68 36.38 -50.92
N PRO A 422 26.81 36.96 -50.41
CA PRO A 422 27.42 37.10 -49.05
C PRO A 422 28.16 38.47 -48.77
N LEU A 423 29.11 38.48 -47.79
CA LEU A 423 30.27 39.42 -47.56
C LEU A 423 30.03 40.69 -46.67
N SER A 424 30.98 41.21 -45.84
CA SER A 424 32.29 40.71 -45.32
C SER A 424 33.00 41.67 -44.32
N VAL A 425 33.69 41.12 -43.29
CA VAL A 425 35.06 41.44 -42.77
C VAL A 425 35.42 42.82 -42.12
N ARG A 426 36.00 42.77 -40.89
CA ARG A 426 37.23 43.42 -40.32
C ARG A 426 37.15 43.48 -38.77
N VAL A 427 38.19 43.52 -37.90
CA VAL A 427 39.63 43.14 -37.80
C VAL A 427 40.26 44.07 -36.72
N ASP A 428 40.99 43.49 -35.75
CA ASP A 428 41.99 44.01 -34.78
C ASP A 428 41.86 45.37 -34.06
N LYS A 429 42.04 45.38 -32.72
CA LYS A 429 43.28 45.86 -32.02
C LYS A 429 43.19 46.00 -30.48
N GLU A 430 44.24 45.56 -29.78
CA GLU A 430 44.70 46.18 -28.50
C GLU A 430 45.47 47.49 -28.79
N PRO A 431 45.66 48.37 -27.79
CA PRO A 431 47.02 48.47 -27.21
C PRO A 431 47.12 48.77 -25.69
N ARG A 432 48.27 48.45 -25.09
CA ARG A 432 48.73 48.84 -23.74
C ARG A 432 49.57 50.13 -23.76
N HIS A 433 49.76 50.80 -22.60
CA HIS A 433 51.01 51.48 -22.12
C HIS A 433 50.80 52.02 -20.67
N HIS A 434 51.59 51.63 -19.65
CA HIS A 434 52.79 52.30 -19.04
C HIS A 434 52.48 53.53 -18.14
N ALA A 435 53.18 53.83 -17.03
CA ALA A 435 54.55 53.52 -16.52
C ALA A 435 54.55 53.32 -14.96
N GLN A 436 55.34 52.45 -14.30
CA GLN A 436 56.79 52.49 -13.90
C GLN A 436 57.18 53.56 -12.85
N PRO A 437 58.26 53.45 -12.00
CA PRO A 437 59.33 52.41 -11.92
C PRO A 437 59.86 51.93 -10.51
N GLU A 438 60.45 50.72 -10.46
CA GLU A 438 61.80 50.24 -9.97
C GLU A 438 62.69 51.05 -8.96
N PRO A 439 63.82 50.50 -8.36
CA PRO A 439 64.58 49.24 -8.64
C PRO A 439 65.17 48.40 -7.46
N ALA A 440 65.91 47.33 -7.82
CA ALA A 440 67.06 46.64 -7.17
C ALA A 440 66.82 45.34 -6.34
N SER A 441 67.63 44.27 -6.42
CA SER A 441 68.70 43.88 -7.37
C SER A 441 69.04 42.35 -7.24
N ALA A 442 69.49 41.71 -8.32
CA ALA A 442 69.77 40.26 -8.49
C ALA A 442 71.11 39.78 -7.79
N PRO A 443 71.60 38.50 -7.83
CA PRO A 443 71.45 37.48 -8.92
C PRO A 443 71.40 35.94 -8.60
N GLU A 444 71.07 35.19 -9.66
CA GLU A 444 71.52 33.83 -10.09
C GLU A 444 70.93 32.49 -9.55
N ASP A 445 70.75 31.58 -10.53
CA ASP A 445 70.14 30.21 -10.59
C ASP A 445 71.06 29.07 -10.05
N PRO A 446 70.73 27.73 -10.10
CA PRO A 446 69.58 27.03 -10.74
C PRO A 446 68.88 25.86 -9.97
N LEU A 447 67.72 25.44 -10.51
CA LEU A 447 67.14 24.06 -10.55
C LEU A 447 67.13 23.17 -9.28
N GLU A 448 65.95 22.92 -8.70
CA GLU A 448 65.45 21.56 -8.43
C GLU A 448 63.91 21.46 -8.26
N SER A 449 63.40 20.26 -7.98
CA SER A 449 62.03 19.77 -8.28
C SER A 449 60.91 20.07 -7.26
N ALA A 450 59.67 19.80 -7.69
CA ALA A 450 58.41 20.13 -7.02
C ALA A 450 58.02 19.25 -5.82
N GLU A 451 57.28 19.86 -4.88
CA GLU A 451 56.23 19.22 -4.06
C GLU A 451 54.96 20.12 -4.06
N PRO A 452 53.74 19.56 -3.99
CA PRO A 452 52.49 20.33 -3.90
C PRO A 452 52.19 20.81 -2.47
N PRO A 453 51.43 21.91 -2.28
CA PRO A 453 51.21 22.51 -0.97
C PRO A 453 50.23 21.71 -0.08
N GLN A 454 50.48 21.75 1.23
CA GLN A 454 49.59 21.20 2.25
C GLN A 454 48.35 22.10 2.45
N ASN A 455 47.18 21.50 2.69
CA ASN A 455 45.98 22.23 3.11
C ASN A 455 46.06 22.56 4.61
N ASP A 456 46.06 23.84 4.95
CA ASP A 456 46.00 24.30 6.34
C ASP A 456 44.63 24.00 6.99
N VAL A 457 44.65 23.41 8.18
CA VAL A 457 43.45 23.14 9.00
C VAL A 457 43.09 24.39 9.81
N GLN A 458 41.94 25.01 9.52
CA GLN A 458 41.41 26.12 10.31
C GLN A 458 40.56 25.63 11.50
N THR A 459 41.16 25.54 12.69
CA THR A 459 40.42 25.25 13.93
C THR A 459 39.54 26.43 14.33
N ILE A 460 38.22 26.24 14.34
CA ILE A 460 37.27 27.24 14.86
C ILE A 460 37.35 27.27 16.39
N GLN A 461 37.58 28.45 16.97
CA GLN A 461 37.55 28.64 18.43
C GLN A 461 36.12 28.44 18.98
N PRO A 462 35.90 27.65 20.04
CA PRO A 462 34.55 27.36 20.56
C PRO A 462 33.73 28.61 20.92
N SER A 463 34.38 29.70 21.32
CA SER A 463 33.75 30.98 21.62
C SER A 463 33.08 31.66 20.41
N ALA A 464 33.49 31.33 19.18
CA ALA A 464 32.89 31.83 17.95
C ALA A 464 31.55 31.16 17.58
N LEU A 465 31.15 30.08 18.27
CA LEU A 465 29.91 29.34 18.01
C LEU A 465 28.65 30.00 18.63
N THR A 466 28.78 31.19 19.21
CA THR A 466 27.64 31.94 19.75
C THR A 466 26.84 32.66 18.66
N VAL A 467 26.01 31.89 17.95
CA VAL A 467 25.01 32.45 17.02
C VAL A 467 24.02 33.31 17.81
N SER A 468 24.13 34.63 17.66
CA SER A 468 23.32 35.63 18.37
C SER A 468 21.91 35.84 17.78
N HIS A 469 21.47 34.94 16.90
CA HIS A 469 20.10 34.84 16.41
C HIS A 469 19.55 33.44 16.71
N ALA A 470 18.93 33.30 17.89
CA ALA A 470 18.07 32.17 18.17
C ALA A 470 16.80 32.29 17.30
N GLU A 471 16.69 31.46 16.26
CA GLU A 471 15.43 31.29 15.55
C GLU A 471 14.37 30.76 16.54
N LEU A 472 13.15 31.28 16.44
CA LEU A 472 12.02 30.78 17.22
C LEU A 472 11.64 29.39 16.71
N VAL A 473 12.17 28.36 17.38
CA VAL A 473 11.81 26.96 17.15
C VAL A 473 10.31 26.81 17.38
N SER A 474 9.62 26.19 16.42
CA SER A 474 8.18 25.95 16.55
C SER A 474 7.95 24.93 17.67
N PRO A 475 6.99 25.15 18.58
CA PRO A 475 6.57 24.12 19.53
C PRO A 475 6.28 22.80 18.80
N GLY A 476 6.89 21.70 19.26
CA GLY A 476 6.68 20.37 18.67
C GLY A 476 7.52 20.03 17.44
N SER A 477 8.55 20.84 17.12
CA SER A 477 9.58 20.49 16.13
C SER A 477 10.87 20.02 16.79
N VAL A 478 11.64 19.18 16.10
CA VAL A 478 12.95 18.69 16.56
C VAL A 478 13.92 19.86 16.76
N HIS A 479 14.61 19.88 17.89
CA HIS A 479 15.58 20.90 18.25
C HIS A 479 16.99 20.44 17.87
N LEU A 480 17.51 20.97 16.76
CA LEU A 480 18.83 20.66 16.22
C LEU A 480 19.84 21.79 16.52
N GLY A 481 21.09 21.43 16.79
CA GLY A 481 22.20 22.38 16.90
C GLY A 481 22.72 22.88 15.54
N PRO A 482 23.69 23.82 15.53
CA PRO A 482 24.34 24.26 14.30
C PRO A 482 24.98 23.09 13.55
N SER A 483 24.78 22.99 12.24
CA SER A 483 25.25 21.87 11.40
C SER A 483 24.81 20.49 11.90
N GLU A 484 23.59 20.39 12.45
CA GLU A 484 22.94 19.12 12.78
C GLU A 484 21.69 18.95 11.90
N PHE A 485 21.49 17.73 11.40
CA PHE A 485 20.45 17.39 10.42
C PHE A 485 19.76 16.10 10.86
N ALA A 486 18.44 15.99 10.72
CA ALA A 486 17.71 14.79 11.12
C ALA A 486 16.89 14.22 9.96
N VAL A 487 17.17 12.96 9.63
CA VAL A 487 16.66 12.25 8.46
C VAL A 487 15.48 11.38 8.89
N PRO A 488 14.26 11.60 8.38
CA PRO A 488 13.08 10.83 8.72
C PRO A 488 13.13 9.44 8.08
N LEU A 489 12.98 8.39 8.87
CA LEU A 489 13.01 7.00 8.41
C LEU A 489 11.69 6.26 8.71
N PRO A 490 11.27 5.34 7.82
CA PRO A 490 10.07 4.54 8.02
C PRO A 490 10.29 3.39 9.01
N MET A 491 9.21 2.73 9.42
CA MET A 491 9.22 1.46 10.16
C MET A 491 8.38 0.43 9.41
N ASP A 492 8.89 -0.80 9.26
CA ASP A 492 8.15 -1.92 8.69
C ASP A 492 7.02 -2.37 9.63
N SER A 493 5.90 -2.87 9.08
CA SER A 493 4.73 -3.30 9.87
C SER A 493 5.08 -4.31 10.97
N ARG A 494 5.97 -5.26 10.69
CA ARG A 494 6.36 -6.31 11.65
C ARG A 494 7.17 -5.73 12.82
N VAL A 495 7.97 -4.72 12.54
CA VAL A 495 8.78 -3.99 13.55
C VAL A 495 7.90 -3.04 14.35
N LYS A 496 6.87 -2.48 13.71
CA LYS A 496 5.81 -1.68 14.34
C LYS A 496 4.97 -2.50 15.32
N ASP A 497 4.67 -3.77 15.01
CA ASP A 497 4.00 -4.69 15.95
C ASP A 497 4.86 -4.96 17.20
N ASP A 498 6.17 -5.15 17.04
CA ASP A 498 7.09 -5.32 18.17
C ASP A 498 7.26 -4.02 18.99
N TYR A 499 7.25 -2.86 18.33
CA TYR A 499 7.27 -1.55 18.97
C TYR A 499 5.99 -1.28 19.77
N GLU A 500 4.81 -1.56 19.21
CA GLU A 500 3.53 -1.47 19.93
C GLU A 500 3.47 -2.49 21.09
N ARG A 501 4.01 -3.70 20.91
CA ARG A 501 4.08 -4.72 21.96
C ARG A 501 4.92 -4.26 23.16
N VAL A 502 6.09 -3.65 22.93
CA VAL A 502 6.91 -3.06 24.00
C VAL A 502 6.14 -1.93 24.69
N LEU A 503 5.51 -1.03 23.93
CA LEU A 503 4.67 0.05 24.48
C LEU A 503 3.53 -0.49 25.36
N LEU A 504 2.74 -1.45 24.87
CA LEU A 504 1.58 -1.96 25.60
C LEU A 504 2.01 -2.77 26.82
N ASN A 505 2.81 -3.83 26.64
CA ASN A 505 3.14 -4.78 27.70
C ASN A 505 3.93 -4.14 28.85
N GLU A 506 4.83 -3.20 28.56
CA GLU A 506 5.68 -2.60 29.60
C GLU A 506 5.08 -1.34 30.23
N THR A 507 4.06 -0.73 29.61
CA THR A 507 3.41 0.46 30.19
C THR A 507 2.00 0.23 30.74
N GLU A 508 1.35 -0.93 30.54
CA GLU A 508 0.01 -1.21 31.08
C GLU A 508 -0.07 -1.02 32.61
N SER A 509 0.78 -1.72 33.37
CA SER A 509 0.87 -1.59 34.83
C SER A 509 1.31 -0.19 35.30
N PHE A 510 2.06 0.53 34.48
CA PHE A 510 2.56 1.89 34.74
C PHE A 510 1.46 2.94 34.54
N TRP A 511 0.65 2.83 33.48
CA TRP A 511 -0.48 3.71 33.24
C TRP A 511 -1.61 3.47 34.22
N GLU A 512 -1.84 2.24 34.66
CA GLU A 512 -2.81 1.95 35.72
C GLU A 512 -2.39 2.62 37.05
N TYR A 513 -1.10 2.62 37.39
CA TYR A 513 -0.57 3.35 38.55
C TYR A 513 -0.70 4.88 38.37
N ILE A 514 -0.19 5.46 37.27
CA ILE A 514 -0.24 6.92 37.03
C ILE A 514 -1.68 7.45 36.91
N LYS A 515 -2.62 6.65 36.41
CA LYS A 515 -4.04 7.04 36.34
C LYS A 515 -4.69 7.18 37.71
N ASN A 516 -4.14 6.51 38.73
CA ASN A 516 -4.66 6.44 40.08
C ASN A 516 -3.86 7.31 41.09
N THR A 517 -2.89 8.10 40.64
CA THR A 517 -2.01 8.90 41.52
C THR A 517 -1.75 10.28 40.89
N ASP A 518 -1.82 11.35 41.67
CA ASP A 518 -1.45 12.68 41.18
C ASP A 518 0.07 12.76 40.94
N LEU A 519 0.48 13.24 39.77
CA LEU A 519 1.89 13.37 39.39
C LEU A 519 2.67 14.33 40.30
N GLN A 520 1.99 15.18 41.08
CA GLN A 520 2.61 16.05 42.08
C GLN A 520 2.71 15.43 43.48
N GLU A 521 2.06 14.27 43.74
CA GLU A 521 2.04 13.61 45.06
C GLU A 521 2.88 12.31 45.12
N VAL A 522 3.54 11.91 44.03
CA VAL A 522 4.37 10.69 43.97
C VAL A 522 5.58 10.81 44.93
N PRO A 523 5.78 9.88 45.88
CA PRO A 523 6.93 9.90 46.78
C PRO A 523 8.28 9.76 46.05
N GLU A 524 9.33 10.48 46.47
CA GLU A 524 10.66 10.49 45.81
C GLU A 524 11.25 9.08 45.57
N HIS A 525 11.01 8.14 46.49
CA HIS A 525 11.50 6.75 46.36
C HIS A 525 10.75 5.94 45.28
N GLU A 526 9.45 6.20 45.07
CA GLU A 526 8.69 5.61 43.98
C GLU A 526 9.02 6.32 42.66
N GLN A 527 9.20 7.64 42.69
CA GLN A 527 9.64 8.43 41.54
C GLN A 527 10.96 7.90 40.95
N GLY A 528 11.95 7.56 41.80
CA GLY A 528 13.19 6.95 41.35
C GLY A 528 13.01 5.57 40.71
N ARG A 529 12.14 4.72 41.27
CA ARG A 529 11.81 3.40 40.70
C ARG A 529 11.11 3.52 39.34
N LEU A 530 10.14 4.44 39.23
CA LEU A 530 9.40 4.69 38.00
C LEU A 530 10.30 5.30 36.93
N LEU A 531 11.17 6.25 37.28
CA LEU A 531 12.13 6.85 36.36
C LEU A 531 13.04 5.79 35.72
N SER A 532 13.61 4.87 36.51
CA SER A 532 14.38 3.74 35.98
C SER A 532 13.56 2.85 35.06
N LYS A 533 12.29 2.56 35.39
CA LYS A 533 11.43 1.73 34.52
C LYS A 533 11.08 2.44 33.20
N MET A 534 10.86 3.75 33.23
CA MET A 534 10.57 4.54 32.04
C MET A 534 11.77 4.65 31.12
N GLN A 535 12.98 4.79 31.68
CA GLN A 535 14.24 4.72 30.92
C GLN A 535 14.44 3.34 30.29
N GLU A 536 14.13 2.25 31.01
CA GLU A 536 14.15 0.89 30.45
C GLU A 536 13.19 0.75 29.26
N VAL A 537 11.94 1.24 29.37
CA VAL A 537 10.97 1.20 28.26
C VAL A 537 11.45 2.03 27.06
N LEU A 538 11.92 3.26 27.27
CA LEU A 538 12.42 4.09 26.16
C LEU A 538 13.66 3.45 25.51
N GLN A 539 14.55 2.83 26.28
CA GLN A 539 15.67 2.06 25.75
C GLN A 539 15.19 0.86 24.93
N HIS A 540 14.17 0.12 25.37
CA HIS A 540 13.59 -0.97 24.59
C HIS A 540 12.93 -0.47 23.29
N LEU A 541 12.29 0.70 23.29
CA LEU A 541 11.70 1.31 22.09
C LEU A 541 12.76 1.79 21.09
N SER A 542 13.82 2.47 21.56
CA SER A 542 14.97 2.84 20.72
C SER A 542 15.71 1.60 20.19
N ASN A 543 15.81 0.53 20.99
CA ASN A 543 16.33 -0.76 20.53
C ASN A 543 15.49 -1.32 19.37
N VAL A 544 14.14 -1.33 19.45
CA VAL A 544 13.29 -1.77 18.31
C VAL A 544 13.47 -0.87 17.10
N ALA A 545 13.48 0.46 17.28
CA ALA A 545 13.69 1.42 16.19
C ALA A 545 15.08 1.31 15.52
N THR A 546 16.06 0.78 16.25
CA THR A 546 17.44 0.60 15.76
C THR A 546 17.68 -0.79 15.17
N HIS A 547 17.37 -1.87 15.91
CA HIS A 547 17.41 -3.26 15.45
C HIS A 547 16.69 -4.19 16.46
N PRO A 548 15.64 -4.95 16.08
CA PRO A 548 14.77 -5.66 17.04
C PRO A 548 15.52 -6.66 17.95
N ASP A 549 16.53 -7.37 17.44
CA ASP A 549 17.32 -8.34 18.21
C ASP A 549 18.05 -7.75 19.43
N LEU A 550 18.21 -6.42 19.54
CA LEU A 550 18.86 -5.77 20.69
C LEU A 550 18.13 -6.03 22.02
N ASN A 551 16.80 -6.23 21.95
CA ASN A 551 15.96 -6.60 23.09
C ASN A 551 15.96 -8.11 23.38
N ILE A 552 16.46 -8.95 22.47
CA ILE A 552 16.39 -10.41 22.62
C ILE A 552 17.64 -10.93 23.33
N ALA A 553 17.46 -11.43 24.54
CA ALA A 553 18.56 -11.68 25.49
C ALA A 553 19.55 -12.80 25.12
N GLN A 554 19.30 -13.62 24.09
CA GLN A 554 19.98 -14.93 23.93
C GLN A 554 20.41 -15.34 22.49
N HIS A 555 20.27 -14.50 21.46
CA HIS A 555 20.53 -14.96 20.07
C HIS A 555 21.85 -14.48 19.44
N ILE A 556 22.55 -13.54 20.06
CA ILE A 556 23.82 -12.99 19.55
C ILE A 556 25.00 -13.99 19.74
N THR A 557 24.83 -15.10 20.49
CA THR A 557 25.94 -15.97 20.95
C THR A 557 26.01 -17.41 20.41
N ASP A 558 24.94 -18.02 19.89
CA ASP A 558 24.83 -19.50 19.96
C ASP A 558 24.89 -20.31 18.64
N THR A 559 25.13 -19.70 17.47
CA THR A 559 25.58 -20.44 16.26
C THR A 559 26.59 -19.62 15.48
N ALA A 560 27.52 -20.29 14.77
CA ALA A 560 28.61 -19.64 14.05
C ALA A 560 28.05 -18.55 13.10
N PRO A 561 28.26 -17.26 13.41
CA PRO A 561 27.54 -16.18 12.73
C PRO A 561 28.05 -16.04 11.31
N ASP A 562 27.11 -16.04 10.36
CA ASP A 562 27.36 -15.68 8.96
C ASP A 562 27.10 -14.17 8.82
N PRO A 563 28.14 -13.31 8.77
CA PRO A 563 27.94 -11.87 8.86
C PRO A 563 27.12 -11.32 7.69
N ALA A 564 27.15 -11.99 6.52
CA ALA A 564 26.35 -11.59 5.37
C ALA A 564 24.84 -11.81 5.61
N LYS A 565 24.47 -12.89 6.32
CA LYS A 565 23.07 -13.12 6.73
C LYS A 565 22.62 -12.17 7.82
N GLU A 566 23.49 -11.85 8.79
CA GLU A 566 23.19 -10.85 9.81
C GLU A 566 23.02 -9.45 9.20
N ALA A 567 23.86 -9.07 8.22
CA ALA A 567 23.72 -7.81 7.51
C ALA A 567 22.41 -7.72 6.71
N ALA A 568 22.04 -8.79 5.99
CA ALA A 568 20.77 -8.87 5.28
C ALA A 568 19.55 -8.83 6.22
N TRP A 569 19.65 -9.41 7.43
CA TRP A 569 18.60 -9.31 8.45
C TRP A 569 18.47 -7.87 8.99
N ALA A 570 19.57 -7.19 9.27
CA ALA A 570 19.56 -5.80 9.73
C ALA A 570 18.93 -4.85 8.69
N GLU A 571 19.26 -5.00 7.40
CA GLU A 571 18.62 -4.27 6.30
C GLU A 571 17.10 -4.51 6.19
N TYR A 572 16.66 -5.74 6.47
CA TYR A 572 15.27 -6.16 6.35
C TYR A 572 14.41 -5.85 7.58
N SER A 573 15.06 -5.54 8.72
CA SER A 573 14.44 -5.26 10.01
C SER A 573 14.66 -3.83 10.52
N SER A 574 15.47 -3.01 9.85
CA SER A 574 15.74 -1.63 10.25
C SER A 574 16.01 -0.72 9.07
N ALA A 575 15.20 0.34 8.95
CA ALA A 575 15.41 1.39 7.96
C ALA A 575 16.74 2.14 8.16
N LYS A 576 17.29 2.17 9.38
CA LYS A 576 18.60 2.77 9.66
C LYS A 576 19.72 1.98 8.99
N PHE A 577 19.71 0.65 9.13
CA PHE A 577 20.68 -0.22 8.45
C PHE A 577 20.44 -0.30 6.93
N LEU A 578 19.19 -0.15 6.47
CA LEU A 578 18.88 0.01 5.04
C LEU A 578 19.43 1.34 4.47
N LEU A 579 19.44 2.43 5.24
CA LEU A 579 20.11 3.68 4.82
C LEU A 579 21.63 3.50 4.77
N VAL A 580 22.22 2.88 5.81
CA VAL A 580 23.67 2.61 5.84
C VAL A 580 24.08 1.71 4.67
N LYS A 581 23.26 0.74 4.25
CA LYS A 581 23.47 -0.04 3.02
C LYS A 581 23.65 0.86 1.80
N TYR A 582 22.70 1.75 1.54
CA TYR A 582 22.75 2.63 0.38
C TYR A 582 23.88 3.65 0.47
N LEU A 583 24.26 4.11 1.67
CA LEU A 583 25.48 4.90 1.87
C LEU A 583 26.74 4.10 1.53
N VAL A 584 26.86 2.84 1.98
CA VAL A 584 28.00 1.98 1.62
C VAL A 584 28.07 1.74 0.11
N GLU A 585 26.95 1.48 -0.54
CA GLU A 585 26.86 1.28 -1.99
C GLU A 585 27.25 2.54 -2.76
N ALA A 586 26.71 3.71 -2.39
CA ALA A 586 27.00 4.98 -3.05
C ALA A 586 28.40 5.55 -2.72
N ALA A 587 28.98 5.23 -1.57
CA ALA A 587 30.27 5.76 -1.12
C ALA A 587 31.47 4.87 -1.46
N THR A 588 31.28 3.67 -2.03
CA THR A 588 32.36 2.67 -2.24
C THR A 588 33.53 3.23 -3.08
N ASP A 589 33.23 4.06 -4.09
CA ASP A 589 34.24 4.64 -4.99
C ASP A 589 34.79 5.99 -4.51
N HIS A 590 34.41 6.45 -3.32
CA HIS A 590 34.83 7.74 -2.75
C HIS A 590 35.76 7.56 -1.54
N ASP A 591 36.76 8.45 -1.41
CA ASP A 591 37.66 8.47 -0.25
C ASP A 591 36.99 9.20 0.93
N LEU A 592 36.07 8.49 1.59
CA LEU A 592 35.27 9.00 2.69
C LEU A 592 35.51 8.24 3.99
N HIS A 593 35.39 8.98 5.09
CA HIS A 593 35.40 8.46 6.43
C HIS A 593 34.17 8.97 7.19
N LEU A 594 33.35 8.08 7.71
CA LEU A 594 32.09 8.40 8.39
C LEU A 594 32.08 7.81 9.79
N VAL A 595 31.72 8.59 10.81
CA VAL A 595 31.75 8.13 12.21
C VAL A 595 30.33 7.77 12.64
N ILE A 596 30.05 6.49 12.91
CA ILE A 596 28.77 6.02 13.46
C ILE A 596 28.85 6.03 14.98
N THR A 597 27.95 6.77 15.64
CA THR A 597 27.85 6.83 17.11
C THR A 597 26.67 5.99 17.61
N VAL A 598 26.89 5.20 18.66
CA VAL A 598 25.91 4.26 19.25
C VAL A 598 25.90 4.30 20.78
N GLY A 599 24.75 3.99 21.39
CA GLY A 599 24.54 4.08 22.84
C GLY A 599 25.09 2.93 23.70
N GLY A 600 25.38 1.76 23.12
CA GLY A 600 25.80 0.60 23.94
C GLY A 600 26.55 -0.49 23.18
N GLU A 601 27.29 -1.31 23.93
CA GLU A 601 28.14 -2.38 23.36
C GLU A 601 27.36 -3.39 22.51
N LYS A 602 26.08 -3.63 22.80
CA LYS A 602 25.24 -4.52 21.98
C LYS A 602 25.06 -3.93 20.58
N THR A 603 24.66 -2.66 20.50
CA THR A 603 24.50 -1.91 19.25
C THR A 603 25.83 -1.82 18.50
N GLN A 604 26.94 -1.56 19.21
CA GLN A 604 28.29 -1.57 18.61
C GLN A 604 28.60 -2.91 17.94
N LYS A 605 28.35 -4.04 18.62
CA LYS A 605 28.57 -5.39 18.07
C LYS A 605 27.68 -5.68 16.85
N VAL A 606 26.44 -5.19 16.83
CA VAL A 606 25.55 -5.30 15.66
C VAL A 606 26.09 -4.50 14.47
N VAL A 607 26.53 -3.26 14.68
CA VAL A 607 27.15 -2.42 13.63
C VAL A 607 28.46 -3.03 13.11
N GLU A 608 29.32 -3.52 13.99
CA GLU A 608 30.56 -4.22 13.62
C GLU A 608 30.27 -5.42 12.71
N ARG A 609 29.36 -6.32 13.11
CA ARG A 609 28.99 -7.49 12.31
C ARG A 609 28.27 -7.13 11.00
N TYR A 610 27.43 -6.09 11.02
CA TYR A 610 26.79 -5.56 9.82
C TYR A 610 27.84 -5.13 8.78
N LEU A 611 28.83 -4.32 9.19
CA LEU A 611 29.89 -3.84 8.31
C LEU A 611 30.81 -4.98 7.84
N GLN A 612 31.08 -5.98 8.69
CA GLN A 612 31.75 -7.22 8.27
C GLN A 612 30.97 -7.95 7.17
N GLY A 613 29.64 -8.07 7.31
CA GLY A 613 28.75 -8.64 6.30
C GLY A 613 28.73 -7.87 4.97
N LYS A 614 29.04 -6.57 4.99
CA LYS A 614 29.26 -5.74 3.79
C LYS A 614 30.67 -5.82 3.21
N GLY A 615 31.55 -6.61 3.81
CA GLY A 615 32.93 -6.79 3.37
C GLY A 615 33.87 -5.67 3.80
N LEU A 616 33.55 -4.92 4.85
CA LEU A 616 34.49 -4.03 5.51
C LEU A 616 35.35 -4.84 6.49
N ALA A 617 36.66 -4.63 6.45
CA ALA A 617 37.61 -5.25 7.37
C ALA A 617 38.06 -4.23 8.44
N TYR A 618 38.41 -4.70 9.63
CA TYR A 618 39.03 -3.85 10.64
C TYR A 618 40.33 -3.22 10.13
N THR A 619 40.49 -1.91 10.31
CA THR A 619 41.75 -1.22 9.95
C THR A 619 42.87 -1.56 10.94
N ARG A 620 42.52 -1.88 12.19
CA ARG A 620 43.39 -2.46 13.23
C ARG A 620 42.61 -3.48 14.07
N PRO A 621 43.17 -4.66 14.43
CA PRO A 621 42.48 -5.63 15.28
C PRO A 621 42.20 -5.10 16.70
N ARG A 622 40.99 -5.31 17.21
CA ARG A 622 40.53 -4.79 18.53
C ARG A 622 41.41 -5.21 19.72
N HIS A 623 42.06 -6.38 19.64
CA HIS A 623 42.96 -6.88 20.68
C HIS A 623 44.35 -6.21 20.68
N GLU A 624 44.74 -5.56 19.57
CA GLU A 624 45.99 -4.81 19.45
C GLU A 624 45.85 -3.35 19.92
N MET A 625 44.62 -2.84 20.07
CA MET A 625 44.37 -1.46 20.50
C MET A 625 44.68 -1.23 22.00
N GLY A 626 44.62 -2.27 22.83
CA GLY A 626 44.87 -2.18 24.27
C GLY A 626 43.75 -1.47 25.07
N SER A 627 43.70 -1.70 26.38
CA SER A 627 42.75 -1.02 27.27
C SER A 627 43.26 0.38 27.62
N GLY A 628 42.63 1.43 27.06
CA GLY A 628 42.93 2.82 27.40
C GLY A 628 43.63 3.65 26.31
N THR A 629 43.61 3.21 25.05
CA THR A 629 43.94 4.09 23.91
C THR A 629 42.70 4.90 23.51
N ASN A 630 42.86 6.21 23.29
CA ASN A 630 41.80 7.05 22.72
C ASN A 630 41.76 6.93 21.19
N MET A 631 41.79 5.70 20.68
CA MET A 631 41.73 5.43 19.24
C MET A 631 40.35 4.94 18.84
N GLU A 632 39.88 5.41 17.69
CA GLU A 632 38.63 4.98 17.11
C GLU A 632 38.67 3.53 16.58
N VAL A 633 37.60 2.77 16.85
CA VAL A 633 37.38 1.46 16.21
C VAL A 633 36.94 1.71 14.77
N SER A 634 37.81 1.44 13.81
CA SER A 634 37.56 1.71 12.39
C SER A 634 37.56 0.46 11.52
N MET A 635 36.72 0.49 10.48
CA MET A 635 36.56 -0.54 9.47
C MET A 635 36.58 0.06 8.06
N ALA A 636 37.19 -0.60 7.08
CA ALA A 636 37.37 -0.06 5.73
C ALA A 636 37.14 -1.10 4.61
N LYS A 637 36.79 -0.60 3.43
CA LYS A 637 36.65 -1.36 2.17
C LYS A 637 37.02 -0.43 1.01
N GLY A 638 38.19 -0.65 0.42
CA GLY A 638 38.75 0.29 -0.55
C GLY A 638 39.06 1.63 0.13
N SER A 639 38.63 2.73 -0.48
CA SER A 639 38.84 4.08 0.05
C SER A 639 37.86 4.43 1.18
N LEU A 640 36.64 3.88 1.13
CA LEU A 640 35.58 4.07 2.12
C LEU A 640 35.94 3.43 3.48
N SER A 641 35.66 4.17 4.56
CA SER A 641 35.84 3.69 5.93
C SER A 641 34.79 4.24 6.89
N PHE A 642 34.49 3.46 7.93
CA PHE A 642 33.60 3.85 9.02
C PHE A 642 34.32 3.74 10.36
N GLY A 643 34.26 4.80 11.15
CA GLY A 643 34.54 4.78 12.58
C GLY A 643 33.29 4.36 13.35
N ILE A 644 33.46 3.67 14.48
CA ILE A 644 32.37 3.23 15.36
C ILE A 644 32.69 3.69 16.78
N GLN A 645 31.88 4.60 17.33
CA GLN A 645 32.12 5.21 18.64
C GLN A 645 30.94 4.97 19.60
N LEU A 646 31.27 4.71 20.87
CA LEU A 646 30.30 4.58 21.96
C LEU A 646 30.08 5.94 22.61
N SER A 647 28.83 6.41 22.71
CA SER A 647 28.55 7.71 23.34
C SER A 647 28.80 7.75 24.85
N THR A 648 28.89 6.59 25.50
CA THR A 648 29.10 6.42 26.94
C THR A 648 30.56 6.37 27.37
N HIS A 649 31.51 6.37 26.43
CA HIS A 649 32.94 6.31 26.71
C HIS A 649 33.69 7.53 26.13
N ASN A 650 34.45 8.19 27.01
CA ASN A 650 35.41 9.28 26.78
C ASN A 650 34.89 10.74 26.75
N ASP A 651 35.17 11.44 27.86
CA ASP A 651 35.39 12.89 27.91
C ASP A 651 36.75 13.32 27.31
N GLY A 652 37.55 12.38 26.80
CA GLY A 652 38.86 12.60 26.20
C GLY A 652 38.82 12.70 24.66
N VAL A 653 39.80 13.39 24.08
CA VAL A 653 40.01 13.49 22.63
C VAL A 653 40.25 12.11 22.04
N ILE A 654 39.42 11.70 21.07
CA ILE A 654 39.55 10.47 20.28
C ILE A 654 40.26 10.79 18.96
N GLU A 655 41.31 10.04 18.64
CA GLU A 655 42.00 10.08 17.36
C GLU A 655 41.23 9.23 16.32
N THR A 656 40.74 9.87 15.27
CA THR A 656 39.99 9.23 14.17
C THR A 656 40.93 8.58 13.15
N TYR A 657 40.48 7.53 12.46
CA TYR A 657 41.33 6.81 11.50
C TYR A 657 41.72 7.65 10.26
N LYS A 658 40.79 8.50 9.82
CA LYS A 658 40.95 9.49 8.75
C LYS A 658 40.23 10.78 9.17
N PRO A 659 40.40 11.91 8.45
CA PRO A 659 39.54 13.07 8.63
C PRO A 659 38.08 12.72 8.29
N PRO A 660 37.14 12.76 9.25
CA PRO A 660 35.74 12.44 9.00
C PRO A 660 35.09 13.47 8.06
N ALA A 661 34.10 13.00 7.31
CA ALA A 661 33.21 13.82 6.48
C ALA A 661 31.90 14.16 7.22
N ALA A 662 31.40 13.25 8.07
CA ALA A 662 30.25 13.46 8.94
C ALA A 662 30.23 12.49 10.13
N ILE A 663 29.43 12.84 11.14
CA ILE A 663 29.01 11.96 12.24
C ILE A 663 27.59 11.48 11.95
N ILE A 664 27.33 10.18 12.05
CA ILE A 664 26.02 9.55 11.88
C ILE A 664 25.55 9.08 13.27
N ALA A 665 24.52 9.73 13.81
CA ALA A 665 23.87 9.30 15.04
C ALA A 665 22.85 8.19 14.70
N LEU A 666 23.16 6.96 15.11
CA LEU A 666 22.31 5.81 14.85
C LEU A 666 21.14 5.70 15.84
N ASP A 667 21.28 6.24 17.05
CA ASP A 667 20.29 6.23 18.13
C ASP A 667 20.30 7.57 18.90
N SER A 668 19.38 7.76 19.85
CA SER A 668 19.25 9.03 20.60
C SER A 668 20.36 9.27 21.64
N SER A 669 21.39 8.41 21.71
CA SER A 669 22.42 8.49 22.77
C SER A 669 23.51 9.54 22.53
N LEU A 670 23.61 10.12 21.33
CA LEU A 670 24.66 11.08 20.99
C LEU A 670 24.48 12.38 21.78
N ASN A 671 25.48 12.74 22.58
CA ASN A 671 25.55 14.06 23.19
C ASN A 671 26.45 14.98 22.36
N THR A 672 25.87 15.90 21.58
CA THR A 672 26.64 16.82 20.73
C THR A 672 27.42 17.89 21.51
N LYS A 673 27.20 17.98 22.84
CA LYS A 673 27.93 18.82 23.79
C LYS A 673 29.00 18.07 24.60
N SER A 674 29.32 16.82 24.26
CA SER A 674 30.44 16.14 24.91
C SER A 674 31.77 16.76 24.44
N PRO A 675 32.80 16.88 25.31
CA PRO A 675 34.07 17.48 24.92
C PRO A 675 34.74 16.77 23.73
N SER A 676 34.54 15.45 23.62
CA SER A 676 35.04 14.62 22.53
C SER A 676 34.35 14.92 21.18
N VAL A 677 33.02 15.07 21.18
CA VAL A 677 32.25 15.41 19.97
C VAL A 677 32.47 16.88 19.57
N GLU A 678 32.45 17.82 20.53
CA GLU A 678 32.75 19.23 20.24
C GLU A 678 34.17 19.40 19.66
N HIS A 679 35.17 18.70 20.21
CA HIS A 679 36.53 18.72 19.68
C HIS A 679 36.61 18.15 18.25
N MET A 680 35.96 17.01 17.97
CA MET A 680 35.92 16.46 16.61
C MET A 680 35.24 17.42 15.63
N ARG A 681 34.10 18.02 16.03
CA ARG A 681 33.31 18.92 15.17
C ARG A 681 33.99 20.24 14.86
N THR A 682 34.82 20.75 15.78
CA THR A 682 35.61 21.98 15.61
C THR A 682 36.95 21.74 14.90
N THR A 683 37.57 20.57 15.09
CA THR A 683 38.84 20.18 14.44
C THR A 683 38.64 19.89 12.96
N TYR A 684 37.54 19.23 12.59
CA TYR A 684 37.21 18.88 11.21
C TYR A 684 36.13 19.78 10.60
N ALA A 685 36.05 21.03 11.08
CA ALA A 685 35.22 22.07 10.49
C ALA A 685 35.64 22.35 9.03
N ARG A 686 34.67 22.61 8.14
CA ARG A 686 34.90 22.88 6.71
C ARG A 686 34.10 24.11 6.28
N ASN A 687 34.73 25.01 5.52
CA ASN A 687 34.10 26.20 4.93
C ASN A 687 33.30 27.05 5.94
N GLY A 688 33.80 27.18 7.17
CA GLY A 688 33.19 27.94 8.26
C GLY A 688 32.07 27.22 9.02
N ASN A 689 31.70 26.00 8.61
CA ASN A 689 30.70 25.16 9.27
C ASN A 689 31.36 24.08 10.14
N LEU A 690 30.70 23.68 11.22
CA LEU A 690 31.10 22.51 12.01
C LEU A 690 30.96 21.22 11.19
N LEU A 691 31.70 20.18 11.57
CA LEU A 691 31.48 18.84 11.02
C LEU A 691 29.99 18.44 11.20
N PRO A 692 29.31 18.02 10.12
CA PRO A 692 27.87 17.77 10.16
C PRO A 692 27.54 16.52 10.98
N VAL A 693 26.46 16.60 11.76
CA VAL A 693 25.85 15.48 12.48
C VAL A 693 24.55 15.11 11.78
N ILE A 694 24.38 13.84 11.42
CA ILE A 694 23.22 13.31 10.71
C ILE A 694 22.52 12.30 11.63
N TRP A 695 21.35 12.67 12.14
CA TRP A 695 20.51 11.83 13.00
C TRP A 695 19.62 10.92 12.16
N LEU A 696 19.78 9.61 12.31
CA LEU A 696 18.95 8.59 11.63
C LEU A 696 17.72 8.27 12.50
N MET A 697 16.59 8.88 12.18
CA MET A 697 15.46 8.99 13.11
C MET A 697 14.20 8.34 12.54
N VAL A 698 13.67 7.32 13.22
CA VAL A 698 12.38 6.75 12.81
C VAL A 698 11.25 7.74 13.12
N ALA A 699 10.45 8.09 12.11
CA ALA A 699 9.37 9.06 12.24
C ALA A 699 8.35 8.65 13.33
N ASN A 700 7.87 9.62 14.10
CA ASN A 700 6.90 9.44 15.20
C ASN A 700 7.31 8.43 16.30
N SER A 701 8.57 8.00 16.35
CA SER A 701 9.12 7.13 17.41
C SER A 701 9.44 7.89 18.70
N SER A 702 9.79 7.19 19.77
CA SER A 702 10.26 7.80 21.03
C SER A 702 11.50 8.65 20.80
N GLU A 703 12.44 8.19 19.97
CA GLU A 703 13.67 8.92 19.60
C GLU A 703 13.35 10.27 18.94
N HIS A 704 12.31 10.30 18.08
CA HIS A 704 11.83 11.55 17.46
C HIS A 704 11.15 12.47 18.49
N ILE A 705 10.37 11.91 19.41
CA ILE A 705 9.68 12.65 20.46
C ILE A 705 10.67 13.21 21.49
N GLU A 706 11.72 12.47 21.85
CA GLU A 706 12.77 12.89 22.80
C GLU A 706 13.50 14.15 22.33
N LEU A 707 13.67 14.34 21.02
CA LEU A 707 14.35 15.49 20.44
C LEU A 707 13.42 16.69 20.14
N CYS A 708 12.11 16.60 20.43
CA CYS A 708 11.13 17.68 20.21
C CYS A 708 11.00 18.73 21.34
N PRO A 709 11.23 18.43 22.64
CA PRO A 709 11.21 19.42 23.72
C PRO A 709 12.56 19.53 24.46
N PRO A 710 13.16 20.74 24.58
CA PRO A 710 14.38 20.94 25.35
C PRO A 710 14.06 20.96 26.85
N GLY A 711 14.33 19.85 27.53
CA GLY A 711 14.24 19.75 28.98
C GLY A 711 15.26 18.76 29.55
N PRO A 712 15.73 18.94 30.79
CA PRO A 712 16.48 17.88 31.46
C PRO A 712 15.61 16.62 31.59
N SER A 713 16.25 15.44 31.56
CA SER A 713 15.64 14.10 31.65
C SER A 713 15.00 13.82 33.02
N THR A 714 14.01 14.65 33.34
CA THR A 714 13.25 14.69 34.58
C THR A 714 12.03 13.80 34.46
N PHE A 715 11.51 13.36 35.61
CA PHE A 715 10.33 12.49 35.67
C PHE A 715 9.13 13.03 34.84
N PRO A 716 8.73 14.32 34.90
CA PRO A 716 7.62 14.83 34.09
C PRO A 716 7.90 14.82 32.58
N HIS A 717 9.15 15.06 32.18
CA HIS A 717 9.56 15.03 30.76
C HIS A 717 9.45 13.60 30.20
N LEU A 718 9.99 12.59 30.91
CA LEU A 718 9.88 11.19 30.50
C LEU A 718 8.42 10.70 30.47
N VAL A 719 7.57 11.16 31.40
CA VAL A 719 6.11 10.86 31.36
C VAL A 719 5.51 11.42 30.08
N THR A 720 5.91 12.64 29.69
CA THR A 720 5.43 13.30 28.47
C THR A 720 5.87 12.54 27.22
N VAL A 721 7.14 12.15 27.11
CA VAL A 721 7.66 11.33 25.99
C VAL A 721 6.86 10.02 25.84
N LEU A 722 6.58 9.31 26.94
CA LEU A 722 5.79 8.08 26.91
C LEU A 722 4.30 8.32 26.56
N LYS A 723 3.68 9.42 27.04
CA LYS A 723 2.31 9.80 26.62
C LYS A 723 2.23 10.03 25.12
N HIS A 724 3.18 10.78 24.56
CA HIS A 724 3.24 11.04 23.12
C HIS A 724 3.53 9.75 22.33
N SER A 725 4.42 8.89 22.81
CA SER A 725 4.72 7.60 22.17
C SER A 725 3.49 6.69 22.14
N MET A 726 2.71 6.63 23.22
CA MET A 726 1.46 5.87 23.29
C MET A 726 0.36 6.44 22.38
N ARG A 727 0.28 7.78 22.23
CA ARG A 727 -0.66 8.47 21.32
C ARG A 727 -0.28 8.25 19.85
N LEU A 728 1.02 8.22 19.53
CA LEU A 728 1.56 8.09 18.18
C LEU A 728 1.86 6.64 17.76
N ARG A 729 1.59 5.62 18.59
CA ARG A 729 1.90 4.22 18.29
C ARG A 729 1.36 3.72 16.94
N ASN A 730 0.15 4.12 16.57
CA ASN A 730 -0.46 3.77 15.28
C ASN A 730 0.22 4.47 14.08
N MET A 731 1.02 5.50 14.33
CA MET A 731 1.72 6.32 13.34
C MET A 731 3.25 6.20 13.40
N VAL A 732 3.81 5.34 14.26
CA VAL A 732 5.28 5.12 14.28
C VAL A 732 5.74 4.57 12.93
N GLY A 733 6.81 5.15 12.39
CA GLY A 733 7.32 4.87 11.05
C GLY A 733 6.52 5.48 9.90
N ASP A 734 5.38 6.14 10.15
CA ASP A 734 4.61 6.79 9.10
C ASP A 734 5.35 8.07 8.67
N LEU A 735 5.99 8.02 7.50
CA LEU A 735 6.57 9.18 6.84
C LEU A 735 5.47 10.15 6.40
N GLN A 736 5.84 11.43 6.33
CA GLN A 736 4.98 12.49 5.81
C GLN A 736 5.08 12.62 4.28
N ASP A 737 4.05 13.20 3.67
CA ASP A 737 3.82 13.31 2.23
C ASP A 737 5.00 13.88 1.40
N ASP A 738 5.85 14.73 1.98
CA ASP A 738 7.00 15.35 1.30
C ASP A 738 8.35 14.67 1.57
N ALA A 739 8.39 13.69 2.48
CA ALA A 739 9.59 12.93 2.84
C ALA A 739 10.18 12.18 1.64
N LEU A 740 11.49 11.94 1.71
CA LEU A 740 12.20 11.09 0.76
C LEU A 740 12.04 9.61 1.16
N GLY A 741 12.40 8.71 0.25
CA GLY A 741 12.59 7.31 0.57
C GLY A 741 14.01 7.05 1.05
N VAL A 742 14.21 5.96 1.79
CA VAL A 742 15.49 5.58 2.42
C VAL A 742 16.68 5.55 1.43
N HIS A 743 16.41 5.27 0.14
CA HIS A 743 17.42 5.31 -0.91
C HIS A 743 17.71 6.74 -1.37
N GLU A 744 16.66 7.53 -1.62
CA GLU A 744 16.75 8.94 -1.98
C GLU A 744 17.44 9.77 -0.88
N ASP A 745 17.17 9.47 0.40
CA ASP A 745 17.87 10.07 1.55
C ASP A 745 19.38 9.78 1.52
N ALA A 746 19.78 8.54 1.27
CA ALA A 746 21.19 8.18 1.17
C ALA A 746 21.88 8.90 -0.01
N VAL A 747 21.19 9.06 -1.14
CA VAL A 747 21.69 9.82 -2.29
C VAL A 747 21.82 11.31 -1.98
N GLU A 748 20.85 11.91 -1.28
CA GLU A 748 20.89 13.32 -0.89
C GLU A 748 22.01 13.58 0.14
N ILE A 749 22.18 12.71 1.14
CA ILE A 749 23.32 12.73 2.07
C ILE A 749 24.63 12.69 1.29
N MET A 750 24.79 11.75 0.36
CA MET A 750 26.03 11.61 -0.43
C MET A 750 26.29 12.83 -1.31
N SER A 751 25.26 13.38 -1.96
CA SER A 751 25.35 14.63 -2.73
C SER A 751 25.82 15.79 -1.85
N ALA A 752 25.29 15.91 -0.63
CA ALA A 752 25.68 16.94 0.32
C ALA A 752 27.12 16.76 0.86
N LEU A 753 27.55 15.52 1.15
CA LEU A 753 28.92 15.19 1.60
C LEU A 753 29.99 15.47 0.54
N LEU A 754 29.66 15.30 -0.74
CA LEU A 754 30.56 15.53 -1.87
C LEU A 754 30.56 17.01 -2.35
N SER A 755 29.63 17.82 -1.86
CA SER A 755 29.56 19.25 -2.15
C SER A 755 30.42 20.09 -1.20
N ASP A 756 30.80 21.30 -1.63
CA ASP A 756 31.59 22.22 -0.80
C ASP A 756 30.89 22.63 0.51
N ASN A 757 29.56 22.60 0.57
CA ASN A 757 28.79 22.96 1.77
C ASN A 757 27.60 22.02 1.94
N PHE A 758 27.54 21.32 3.08
CA PHE A 758 26.44 20.42 3.43
C PHE A 758 25.13 21.21 3.64
N ASN A 759 24.40 21.41 2.54
CA ASN A 759 23.19 22.24 2.45
C ASN A 759 21.92 21.40 2.17
N ALA A 760 21.88 20.15 2.66
CA ALA A 760 20.69 19.31 2.59
C ALA A 760 19.70 19.66 3.72
N TYR A 761 18.41 19.48 3.46
CA TYR A 761 17.35 19.74 4.42
C TYR A 761 16.27 18.66 4.35
N TRP A 762 15.92 18.15 5.52
CA TRP A 762 14.86 17.17 5.72
C TRP A 762 13.77 17.76 6.59
N THR A 763 12.53 17.55 6.19
CA THR A 763 11.35 17.87 6.98
C THR A 763 11.04 16.69 7.90
N LEU A 764 10.51 16.97 9.10
CA LEU A 764 10.05 15.96 10.08
C LEU A 764 8.61 16.27 10.51
N PRO A 765 7.78 15.25 10.79
CA PRO A 765 6.39 15.46 11.18
C PRO A 765 6.30 16.17 12.53
N ARG A 766 5.52 17.26 12.62
CA ARG A 766 5.38 18.00 13.88
C ARG A 766 4.63 17.16 14.92
N VAL A 767 5.22 17.00 16.09
CA VAL A 767 4.56 16.40 17.27
C VAL A 767 3.72 17.49 17.93
N GLU A 768 2.39 17.41 17.85
CA GLU A 768 1.49 18.41 18.47
C GLU A 768 1.85 18.66 19.94
N PRO A 769 2.22 19.89 20.36
CA PRO A 769 2.47 20.18 21.76
C PRO A 769 1.13 20.17 22.52
N LEU A 770 1.05 19.34 23.54
CA LEU A 770 0.02 19.48 24.56
C LEU A 770 0.49 20.55 25.57
N HIS A 771 -0.27 21.62 25.72
CA HIS A 771 -0.30 22.35 26.99
C HIS A 771 -0.71 21.38 28.10
N ASP A 772 -0.32 21.61 29.36
CA ASP A 772 -0.62 20.70 30.49
C ASP A 772 -2.12 20.34 30.58
N VAL A 773 -2.49 19.21 29.99
CA VAL A 773 -3.84 18.65 30.03
C VAL A 773 -3.92 17.76 31.27
N SER A 774 -4.85 18.12 32.17
CA SER A 774 -5.14 17.35 33.38
C SER A 774 -5.50 15.90 33.08
N SER A 775 -5.28 15.00 34.05
CA SER A 775 -5.39 13.54 33.97
C SER A 775 -6.73 12.97 33.47
N THR A 776 -7.72 13.83 33.18
CA THR A 776 -9.09 13.48 32.80
C THR A 776 -9.28 13.16 31.31
N GLU A 777 -8.45 13.65 30.38
CA GLU A 777 -8.67 13.38 28.94
C GLU A 777 -8.24 11.97 28.48
N LEU A 778 -7.34 11.30 29.22
CA LEU A 778 -6.92 9.91 28.98
C LEU A 778 -8.02 8.86 29.18
N THR A 779 -9.22 9.27 29.61
CA THR A 779 -10.37 8.38 29.79
C THR A 779 -11.24 8.20 28.53
N ARG A 780 -11.07 9.04 27.50
CA ARG A 780 -12.01 9.10 26.36
C ARG A 780 -11.76 8.10 25.23
N ASP A 781 -10.55 7.60 25.05
CA ASP A 781 -10.26 6.54 24.04
C ASP A 781 -10.47 5.11 24.58
N GLY A 782 -10.97 4.97 25.81
CA GLY A 782 -11.30 3.67 26.44
C GLY A 782 -12.79 3.37 26.60
N GLN A 783 -13.68 4.29 26.20
CA GLN A 783 -15.13 4.09 26.31
C GLN A 783 -15.84 4.45 25.00
N SER A 784 -16.62 3.49 24.50
CA SER A 784 -17.51 3.67 23.36
C SER A 784 -18.71 4.53 23.76
N ASP A 785 -18.62 5.85 23.58
CA ASP A 785 -19.75 6.74 23.84
C ASP A 785 -20.80 6.63 22.73
N SER A 786 -21.86 5.87 23.06
CA SER A 786 -23.17 6.05 22.45
C SER A 786 -23.78 7.37 22.89
N SER A 787 -24.53 8.02 21.99
CA SER A 787 -25.12 9.36 22.12
C SER A 787 -24.09 10.50 21.95
N GLY A 788 -24.39 11.58 21.23
CA GLY A 788 -25.70 11.98 20.72
C GLY A 788 -25.91 13.45 21.04
N GLY A 789 -25.24 14.31 20.28
CA GLY A 789 -25.34 15.75 20.51
C GLY A 789 -26.75 16.25 20.22
N ASN A 790 -27.28 17.07 21.13
CA ASN A 790 -28.10 18.19 20.71
C ASN A 790 -27.84 19.41 21.58
N SER A 791 -27.45 20.51 20.94
CA SER A 791 -27.17 21.79 21.56
C SER A 791 -28.45 22.53 21.95
N GLN A 792 -28.33 23.44 22.92
CA GLN A 792 -29.40 24.28 23.45
C GLN A 792 -30.03 25.23 22.41
N PRO A 793 -31.16 25.87 22.77
CA PRO A 793 -31.08 27.33 22.96
C PRO A 793 -31.43 27.78 24.39
N ALA A 794 -31.07 29.04 24.72
CA ALA A 794 -30.88 29.53 26.08
C ALA A 794 -31.99 30.45 26.63
N ASN A 795 -31.91 30.73 27.94
CA ASN A 795 -32.58 31.81 28.72
C ASN A 795 -34.12 31.68 28.88
N HIS A 796 -34.81 32.06 29.95
CA HIS A 796 -34.54 32.50 31.35
C HIS A 796 -35.91 32.42 32.09
N ALA A 797 -36.08 32.29 33.42
CA ALA A 797 -35.23 32.00 34.59
C ALA A 797 -36.17 31.48 35.73
N SER A 798 -35.71 31.05 36.91
CA SER A 798 -35.73 31.87 38.14
C SER A 798 -35.21 31.12 39.38
N GLN A 799 -34.66 31.88 40.32
CA GLN A 799 -34.15 31.52 41.65
C GLN A 799 -34.97 30.48 42.46
N LYS A 800 -34.29 29.56 43.16
CA LYS A 800 -34.00 29.68 44.62
C LYS A 800 -33.11 28.55 45.15
N ARG A 801 -32.09 28.93 45.94
CA ARG A 801 -31.46 28.04 46.93
C ARG A 801 -32.36 27.97 48.17
N LEU A 802 -32.26 26.89 48.95
CA LEU A 802 -31.91 26.93 50.37
C LEU A 802 -31.59 25.51 50.90
N PHE A 803 -30.87 25.45 52.00
CA PHE A 803 -30.17 24.30 52.59
C PHE A 803 -30.52 24.24 54.10
N VAL A 804 -30.19 23.12 54.79
CA VAL A 804 -29.87 23.06 56.25
C VAL A 804 -31.11 23.21 57.20
N GLU A 805 -31.30 22.51 58.34
CA GLU A 805 -30.50 21.53 59.14
C GLU A 805 -31.40 20.59 60.01
N ASP A 806 -30.76 19.68 60.77
CA ASP A 806 -31.24 18.70 61.79
C ASP A 806 -31.46 19.35 63.20
N PRO A 807 -31.62 18.66 64.38
CA PRO A 807 -32.31 17.40 64.77
C PRO A 807 -33.13 17.47 66.12
N ALA A 808 -33.69 16.33 66.56
CA ALA A 808 -33.88 15.82 67.96
C ALA A 808 -34.88 16.42 69.03
N GLU A 809 -35.91 15.60 69.34
CA GLU A 809 -36.49 15.15 70.64
C GLU A 809 -36.94 16.06 71.84
N SER A 810 -38.27 16.02 72.10
CA SER A 810 -38.96 15.49 73.33
C SER A 810 -39.75 16.38 74.33
N VAL A 811 -40.74 15.72 75.00
CA VAL A 811 -41.45 16.04 76.29
C VAL A 811 -42.89 16.65 76.30
N THR A 812 -43.88 15.72 76.30
CA THR A 812 -45.17 15.64 77.07
C THR A 812 -46.39 16.61 76.97
N LYS A 813 -47.56 15.97 76.67
CA LYS A 813 -48.92 16.06 77.29
C LYS A 813 -49.77 17.37 77.29
N ARG A 814 -50.86 17.35 76.47
CA ARG A 814 -52.33 17.57 76.76
C ARG A 814 -52.82 18.74 77.67
N PRO A 815 -54.10 19.21 77.56
CA PRO A 815 -55.03 19.31 76.39
C PRO A 815 -56.01 20.54 76.37
N ARG A 816 -56.90 20.59 75.33
CA ARG A 816 -58.35 20.96 75.35
C ARG A 816 -58.85 22.42 75.11
N ILE A 817 -60.02 22.46 74.41
CA ILE A 817 -61.11 23.50 74.39
C ILE A 817 -60.80 24.80 73.60
N ASP A 818 -61.72 25.53 72.95
CA ASP A 818 -63.02 25.34 72.22
C ASP A 818 -63.50 26.76 71.77
N VAL A 819 -64.63 26.88 71.02
CA VAL A 819 -65.43 28.12 70.74
C VAL A 819 -64.77 29.15 69.79
N SER A 820 -65.22 29.54 68.58
CA SER A 820 -66.50 29.56 67.82
C SER A 820 -67.22 30.93 67.72
N GLN A 821 -67.58 31.34 66.48
CA GLN A 821 -68.72 32.19 66.03
C GLN A 821 -68.58 32.40 64.49
N GLU A 822 -69.48 31.87 63.63
CA GLU A 822 -70.76 32.44 63.13
C GLU A 822 -70.59 33.44 61.95
N THR A 823 -71.43 33.52 60.89
CA THR A 823 -72.75 32.90 60.59
C THR A 823 -73.06 32.84 59.07
N SER A 824 -73.98 31.94 58.66
CA SER A 824 -74.77 31.93 57.37
C SER A 824 -74.01 31.56 56.05
N GLN A 825 -74.58 30.88 55.03
CA GLN A 825 -75.93 30.34 54.81
C GLN A 825 -75.96 29.24 53.69
N PHE A 826 -77.01 28.38 53.68
CA PHE A 826 -77.51 27.51 52.58
C PHE A 826 -76.83 26.16 52.14
N THR A 827 -77.54 25.06 52.49
CA THR A 827 -77.84 23.80 51.74
C THR A 827 -76.77 22.78 51.26
N ASP A 828 -76.90 21.57 51.83
CA ASP A 828 -76.74 20.21 51.27
C ASP A 828 -75.68 19.88 50.20
N ILE A 829 -74.75 18.96 50.56
CA ILE A 829 -74.75 17.55 50.13
C ILE A 829 -73.64 16.77 50.88
N SER A 830 -73.98 15.57 51.36
CA SER A 830 -73.01 14.59 51.89
C SER A 830 -72.84 13.41 50.93
N LYS A 831 -71.60 12.89 50.77
CA LYS A 831 -71.21 11.48 50.42
C LYS A 831 -69.88 11.28 49.65
N ALA A 832 -69.16 12.32 49.24
CA ALA A 832 -68.07 12.15 48.25
C ALA A 832 -66.66 11.74 48.76
N ALA A 833 -66.37 11.81 50.07
CA ALA A 833 -64.98 11.86 50.55
C ALA A 833 -64.32 10.52 50.94
N THR A 834 -65.07 9.41 51.08
CA THR A 834 -64.53 8.14 51.63
C THR A 834 -64.17 7.08 50.58
N GLN A 835 -64.56 7.25 49.31
CA GLN A 835 -64.25 6.28 48.25
C GLN A 835 -62.94 6.54 47.50
N THR A 836 -62.30 7.70 47.67
CA THR A 836 -61.06 8.03 46.97
C THR A 836 -59.85 7.37 47.62
N LEU A 837 -59.70 7.49 48.94
CA LEU A 837 -58.50 7.03 49.66
C LEU A 837 -58.26 5.51 49.58
N ASP A 838 -59.31 4.69 49.64
CA ASP A 838 -59.22 3.22 49.53
C ASP A 838 -58.78 2.79 48.11
N ASN A 839 -59.25 3.51 47.08
CA ASN A 839 -58.87 3.25 45.69
C ASN A 839 -57.39 3.59 45.44
N ASP A 840 -56.90 4.70 46.00
CA ASP A 840 -55.50 5.12 45.88
C ASP A 840 -54.55 4.12 46.60
N LEU A 841 -54.98 3.58 47.74
CA LEU A 841 -54.19 2.62 48.53
C LEU A 841 -54.09 1.26 47.82
N HIS A 842 -55.20 0.75 47.27
CA HIS A 842 -55.18 -0.46 46.42
C HIS A 842 -54.40 -0.25 45.10
N ALA A 843 -54.41 0.94 44.51
CA ALA A 843 -53.60 1.25 43.34
C ALA A 843 -52.10 1.18 43.66
N LEU A 844 -51.67 1.72 44.81
CA LEU A 844 -50.29 1.68 45.26
C LEU A 844 -49.81 0.24 45.55
N GLU A 845 -50.64 -0.57 46.23
CA GLU A 845 -50.34 -1.98 46.52
C GLU A 845 -50.18 -2.79 45.23
N LYS A 846 -51.07 -2.60 44.26
CA LYS A 846 -51.00 -3.24 42.94
C LYS A 846 -49.73 -2.85 42.17
N ASN A 847 -49.32 -1.58 42.26
CA ASN A 847 -48.08 -1.09 41.65
C ASN A 847 -46.83 -1.69 42.31
N LEU A 848 -46.79 -1.84 43.64
CA LEU A 848 -45.67 -2.48 44.35
C LEU A 848 -45.54 -3.96 44.01
N VAL A 849 -46.64 -4.70 43.91
CA VAL A 849 -46.63 -6.11 43.45
C VAL A 849 -46.16 -6.21 42.00
N HIS A 850 -46.59 -5.29 41.13
CA HIS A 850 -46.12 -5.24 39.74
C HIS A 850 -44.60 -4.99 39.65
N MET A 851 -44.08 -3.98 40.36
CA MET A 851 -42.64 -3.68 40.44
C MET A 851 -41.82 -4.86 40.97
N ARG A 852 -42.30 -5.54 42.01
CA ARG A 852 -41.62 -6.74 42.56
C ARG A 852 -41.51 -7.85 41.51
N ASN A 853 -42.57 -8.07 40.73
CA ASN A 853 -42.60 -9.10 39.70
C ASN A 853 -41.71 -8.74 38.49
N THR A 854 -41.67 -7.47 38.07
CA THR A 854 -40.75 -7.03 37.00
C THR A 854 -39.29 -7.13 37.41
N HIS A 855 -38.95 -6.80 38.66
CA HIS A 855 -37.59 -6.96 39.19
C HIS A 855 -37.18 -8.44 39.28
N ALA A 856 -38.09 -9.34 39.70
CA ALA A 856 -37.83 -10.78 39.72
C ALA A 856 -37.58 -11.34 38.30
N ALA A 857 -38.36 -10.91 37.30
CA ALA A 857 -38.15 -11.29 35.90
C ALA A 857 -36.84 -10.74 35.32
N ALA A 858 -36.43 -9.53 35.72
CA ALA A 858 -35.14 -8.95 35.33
C ALA A 858 -33.95 -9.74 35.89
N LEU A 859 -34.02 -10.19 37.16
CA LEU A 859 -32.98 -11.01 37.79
C LEU A 859 -32.83 -12.38 37.12
N ASP A 860 -33.94 -13.08 36.83
CA ASP A 860 -33.92 -14.36 36.09
C ASP A 860 -33.33 -14.19 34.68
N LYS A 861 -33.68 -13.11 33.98
CA LYS A 861 -33.11 -12.78 32.66
C LYS A 861 -31.60 -12.51 32.73
N LEU A 862 -31.12 -11.83 33.77
CA LEU A 862 -29.69 -11.57 34.00
C LEU A 862 -28.92 -12.84 34.37
N GLN A 863 -29.46 -13.71 35.24
CA GLN A 863 -28.83 -15.00 35.56
C GLN A 863 -28.71 -15.91 34.33
N LYS A 864 -29.74 -15.97 33.49
CA LYS A 864 -29.68 -16.71 32.21
C LYS A 864 -28.65 -16.13 31.25
N ALA A 865 -28.52 -14.80 31.18
CA ALA A 865 -27.49 -14.15 30.39
C ALA A 865 -26.07 -14.51 30.90
N LEU A 866 -25.84 -14.43 32.22
CA LEU A 866 -24.56 -14.76 32.85
C LEU A 866 -24.10 -16.18 32.53
N ILE A 867 -24.98 -17.18 32.70
CA ILE A 867 -24.69 -18.58 32.39
C ILE A 867 -24.36 -18.77 30.91
N THR A 868 -25.08 -18.09 30.02
CA THR A 868 -24.83 -18.13 28.56
C THR A 868 -23.49 -17.49 28.19
N THR A 869 -23.08 -16.41 28.87
CA THR A 869 -21.76 -15.81 28.66
C THR A 869 -20.62 -16.68 29.21
N GLN A 870 -20.83 -17.37 30.33
CA GLN A 870 -19.84 -18.29 30.91
C GLN A 870 -19.61 -19.51 30.03
N SER A 871 -20.65 -20.10 29.44
CA SER A 871 -20.46 -21.24 28.52
C SER A 871 -19.70 -20.83 27.25
N ARG A 872 -19.96 -19.62 26.72
CA ARG A 872 -19.24 -19.07 25.56
C ARG A 872 -17.77 -18.77 25.85
N LEU A 873 -17.44 -18.37 27.10
CA LEU A 873 -16.06 -18.20 27.53
C LEU A 873 -15.30 -19.54 27.49
N GLN A 874 -15.86 -20.56 28.13
CA GLN A 874 -15.27 -21.91 28.19
C GLN A 874 -15.11 -22.57 26.81
N GLU A 875 -16.05 -22.30 25.89
CA GLU A 875 -15.93 -22.74 24.49
C GLU A 875 -14.78 -22.02 23.76
N GLY A 876 -14.61 -20.72 23.99
CA GLY A 876 -13.49 -19.92 23.47
C GLY A 876 -12.13 -20.37 23.99
N GLU A 877 -12.00 -20.60 25.30
CA GLU A 877 -10.79 -21.13 25.96
C GLU A 877 -10.35 -22.45 25.32
N LYS A 878 -11.29 -23.39 25.15
CA LYS A 878 -11.03 -24.70 24.53
C LYS A 878 -10.64 -24.61 23.04
N ILE A 879 -11.18 -23.64 22.31
CA ILE A 879 -10.77 -23.37 20.92
C ILE A 879 -9.33 -22.83 20.89
N LEU A 880 -8.98 -21.91 21.80
CA LEU A 880 -7.62 -21.36 21.92
C LEU A 880 -6.58 -22.43 22.26
N GLU A 881 -6.84 -23.33 23.22
CA GLU A 881 -5.97 -24.48 23.51
C GLU A 881 -5.72 -25.34 22.25
N SER A 882 -6.78 -25.62 21.48
CA SER A 882 -6.68 -26.41 20.23
C SER A 882 -5.92 -25.70 19.11
N LEU A 883 -5.86 -24.36 19.16
CA LEU A 883 -5.15 -23.54 18.19
C LEU A 883 -3.67 -23.44 18.58
N GLN A 884 -3.38 -23.23 19.86
CA GLN A 884 -2.03 -23.23 20.41
C GLN A 884 -1.27 -24.52 20.07
N HIS A 885 -1.86 -25.69 20.34
CA HIS A 885 -1.21 -26.97 20.00
C HIS A 885 -0.95 -27.15 18.49
N ARG A 886 -1.80 -26.59 17.61
CA ARG A 886 -1.54 -26.61 16.16
C ARG A 886 -0.37 -25.71 15.77
N TYR A 887 -0.26 -24.52 16.34
CA TYR A 887 0.90 -23.64 16.16
C TYR A 887 2.19 -24.30 16.68
N GLU A 888 2.16 -24.87 17.89
CA GLU A 888 3.31 -25.59 18.47
C GLU A 888 3.78 -26.76 17.57
N SER A 889 2.86 -27.50 16.95
CA SER A 889 3.18 -28.56 16.00
C SER A 889 3.76 -28.03 14.68
N GLN A 890 3.21 -26.97 14.10
CA GLN A 890 3.75 -26.36 12.88
C GLN A 890 5.13 -25.76 13.10
N THR A 891 5.36 -25.08 14.22
CA THR A 891 6.66 -24.52 14.60
C THR A 891 7.72 -25.61 14.75
N LYS A 892 7.41 -26.75 15.39
CA LYS A 892 8.31 -27.91 15.47
C LYS A 892 8.69 -28.46 14.09
N GLU A 893 7.73 -28.53 13.18
CA GLU A 893 7.96 -29.02 11.81
C GLU A 893 8.78 -28.02 10.97
N PHE A 894 8.52 -26.72 11.11
CA PHE A 894 9.35 -25.66 10.51
C PHE A 894 10.81 -25.75 10.98
N HIS A 895 11.05 -25.97 12.28
CA HIS A 895 12.40 -26.19 12.82
C HIS A 895 13.04 -27.52 12.39
N ARG A 896 12.26 -28.53 11.98
CA ARG A 896 12.78 -29.77 11.35
C ARG A 896 13.25 -29.47 9.93
N ILE A 897 12.36 -28.89 9.11
CA ILE A 897 12.63 -28.55 7.69
C ILE A 897 13.80 -27.57 7.58
N ARG A 898 13.92 -26.58 8.49
CA ARG A 898 15.05 -25.65 8.53
C ARG A 898 16.39 -26.35 8.77
N ARG A 899 16.46 -27.31 9.71
CA ARG A 899 17.68 -28.10 9.95
C ARG A 899 18.04 -29.00 8.77
N GLU A 900 17.05 -29.60 8.11
CA GLU A 900 17.26 -30.40 6.89
C GLU A 900 17.79 -29.53 5.73
N ARG A 901 17.22 -28.34 5.53
CA ARG A 901 17.72 -27.34 4.58
C ARG A 901 19.16 -26.94 4.88
N ASP A 902 19.47 -26.65 6.14
CA ASP A 902 20.79 -26.15 6.53
C ASP A 902 21.88 -27.22 6.33
N GLY A 903 21.60 -28.49 6.67
CA GLY A 903 22.50 -29.61 6.35
C GLY A 903 22.65 -29.89 4.84
N LEU A 904 21.60 -29.65 4.04
CA LEU A 904 21.69 -29.72 2.58
C LEU A 904 22.55 -28.59 1.98
N LEU A 905 22.52 -27.39 2.58
CA LEU A 905 23.38 -26.26 2.17
C LEU A 905 24.86 -26.52 2.48
N GLU A 906 25.18 -27.11 3.64
CA GLU A 906 26.55 -27.54 3.97
C GLU A 906 27.05 -28.63 3.00
N SER A 907 26.22 -29.65 2.72
CA SER A 907 26.54 -30.71 1.76
C SER A 907 26.78 -30.18 0.35
N LYS A 908 25.99 -29.18 -0.08
CA LYS A 908 26.19 -28.45 -1.34
C LYS A 908 27.53 -27.72 -1.33
N ALA A 909 27.83 -26.90 -0.32
CA ALA A 909 29.07 -26.13 -0.25
C ALA A 909 30.33 -27.03 -0.27
N ALA A 910 30.30 -28.17 0.43
CA ALA A 910 31.38 -29.16 0.38
C ALA A 910 31.53 -29.81 -1.02
N SER A 911 30.42 -29.99 -1.74
CA SER A 911 30.42 -30.52 -3.11
C SER A 911 30.94 -29.50 -4.13
N ASP A 912 30.55 -28.23 -4.01
CA ASP A 912 31.02 -27.12 -4.84
C ASP A 912 32.53 -26.90 -4.64
N GLN A 913 33.03 -26.88 -3.40
CA GLN A 913 34.48 -26.79 -3.13
C GLN A 913 35.27 -27.97 -3.73
N LYS A 914 34.68 -29.17 -3.77
CA LYS A 914 35.30 -30.34 -4.42
C LYS A 914 35.32 -30.20 -5.94
N LEU A 915 34.28 -29.64 -6.55
CA LEU A 915 34.24 -29.35 -7.98
C LEU A 915 35.26 -28.27 -8.37
N ASP A 916 35.44 -27.23 -7.56
CA ASP A 916 36.39 -26.16 -7.88
C ASP A 916 37.85 -26.63 -7.76
N LYS A 917 38.20 -27.43 -6.74
CA LYS A 917 39.50 -28.13 -6.68
C LYS A 917 39.73 -29.01 -7.92
N GLN A 918 38.72 -29.77 -8.35
CA GLN A 918 38.82 -30.56 -9.58
C GLN A 918 38.97 -29.69 -10.83
N ARG A 919 38.35 -28.51 -10.90
CA ARG A 919 38.52 -27.55 -12.00
C ARG A 919 39.91 -26.95 -12.05
N GLU A 920 40.48 -26.58 -10.90
CA GLU A 920 41.86 -26.09 -10.79
C GLU A 920 42.87 -27.15 -11.24
N ASP A 921 42.73 -28.39 -10.79
CA ASP A 921 43.63 -29.47 -11.19
C ASP A 921 43.48 -29.81 -12.69
N ILE A 922 42.26 -29.76 -13.23
CA ILE A 922 42.01 -29.86 -14.68
C ILE A 922 42.63 -28.68 -15.44
N ALA A 923 42.70 -27.48 -14.88
CA ALA A 923 43.36 -26.33 -15.49
C ALA A 923 44.88 -26.54 -15.53
N LYS A 924 45.52 -26.87 -14.40
CA LYS A 924 46.96 -27.20 -14.32
C LYS A 924 47.35 -28.28 -15.33
N ILE A 925 46.59 -29.39 -15.38
CA ILE A 925 46.84 -30.50 -16.32
C ILE A 925 46.64 -30.06 -17.78
N LYS A 926 45.72 -29.12 -18.08
CA LYS A 926 45.58 -28.56 -19.44
C LYS A 926 46.78 -27.72 -19.83
N ASP A 927 47.29 -26.91 -18.91
CA ASP A 927 48.40 -25.98 -19.14
C ASP A 927 49.73 -26.74 -19.30
N GLU A 928 50.00 -27.70 -18.42
CA GLU A 928 51.11 -28.66 -18.56
C GLU A 928 51.03 -29.40 -19.91
N ARG A 929 49.84 -29.88 -20.29
CA ARG A 929 49.63 -30.55 -21.59
C ARG A 929 49.82 -29.59 -22.77
N THR A 930 49.56 -28.29 -22.65
CA THR A 930 49.88 -27.33 -23.72
C THR A 930 51.38 -27.06 -23.81
N GLN A 931 52.08 -26.92 -22.69
CA GLN A 931 53.54 -26.76 -22.67
C GLN A 931 54.24 -28.00 -23.25
N LEU A 932 53.93 -29.19 -22.74
CA LEU A 932 54.48 -30.45 -23.23
C LEU A 932 54.17 -30.71 -24.71
N ARG A 933 53.07 -30.16 -25.25
CA ARG A 933 52.80 -30.21 -26.70
C ARG A 933 53.67 -29.26 -27.48
N HIS A 934 53.93 -28.06 -26.98
CA HIS A 934 54.80 -27.09 -27.62
C HIS A 934 56.24 -27.62 -27.68
N ASP A 935 56.78 -28.07 -26.54
CA ASP A 935 58.14 -28.62 -26.42
C ASP A 935 58.34 -29.84 -27.35
N LEU A 936 57.34 -30.72 -27.41
CA LEU A 936 57.35 -31.93 -28.23
C LEU A 936 57.21 -31.61 -29.74
N GLU A 937 56.49 -30.55 -30.12
CA GLU A 937 56.42 -30.13 -31.52
C GLU A 937 57.74 -29.44 -31.94
N GLN A 938 58.31 -28.60 -31.08
CA GLN A 938 59.62 -27.98 -31.28
C GLN A 938 60.73 -29.04 -31.45
N ALA A 939 60.71 -30.10 -30.63
CA ALA A 939 61.64 -31.23 -30.77
C ALA A 939 61.46 -32.00 -32.08
N ARG A 940 60.23 -32.10 -32.61
CA ARG A 940 59.95 -32.72 -33.91
C ARG A 940 60.38 -31.87 -35.09
N GLU A 941 60.14 -30.56 -35.04
CA GLU A 941 60.63 -29.65 -36.07
C GLU A 941 62.16 -29.67 -36.14
N ALA A 942 62.85 -29.70 -34.99
CA ALA A 942 64.30 -29.89 -34.94
C ALA A 942 64.76 -31.19 -35.63
N LEU A 943 64.07 -32.32 -35.38
CA LEU A 943 64.35 -33.59 -36.06
C LEU A 943 64.05 -33.54 -37.57
N LYS A 944 62.95 -32.89 -37.97
CA LYS A 944 62.51 -32.74 -39.37
C LYS A 944 63.47 -31.84 -40.18
N ASN A 945 64.14 -30.90 -39.51
CA ASN A 945 65.13 -29.98 -40.06
C ASN A 945 66.58 -30.50 -40.02
N GLY A 946 66.88 -31.51 -39.20
CA GLY A 946 68.23 -32.06 -39.02
C GLY A 946 68.78 -32.88 -40.21
N GLY A 947 67.90 -33.36 -41.11
CA GLY A 947 68.27 -34.12 -42.30
C GLY A 947 68.60 -35.61 -42.06
N GLY A 948 68.79 -36.35 -43.15
CA GLY A 948 69.04 -37.81 -43.14
C GLY A 948 67.82 -38.66 -42.82
N ASP A 949 68.04 -39.98 -42.71
CA ASP A 949 67.01 -41.02 -42.54
C ASP A 949 66.05 -40.75 -41.36
N ALA A 950 66.53 -40.09 -40.31
CA ALA A 950 65.72 -39.72 -39.14
C ALA A 950 64.60 -38.72 -39.46
N ALA A 951 64.83 -37.78 -40.39
CA ALA A 951 63.84 -36.79 -40.81
C ALA A 951 62.76 -37.41 -41.70
N GLU A 952 63.11 -38.41 -42.52
CA GLU A 952 62.15 -39.16 -43.34
C GLU A 952 61.29 -40.10 -42.49
N LEU A 953 61.90 -40.79 -41.52
CA LEU A 953 61.21 -41.61 -40.52
C LEU A 953 60.15 -40.82 -39.74
N GLU A 954 60.45 -39.57 -39.35
CA GLU A 954 59.52 -38.73 -38.59
C GLU A 954 58.34 -38.26 -39.45
N ARG A 955 58.53 -37.97 -40.75
CA ARG A 955 57.43 -37.67 -41.69
C ARG A 955 56.47 -38.85 -41.86
N VAL A 956 56.99 -40.08 -41.94
CA VAL A 956 56.15 -41.30 -42.00
C VAL A 956 55.39 -41.48 -40.67
N ARG A 957 56.02 -41.23 -39.53
CA ARG A 957 55.36 -41.29 -38.20
C ARG A 957 54.31 -40.20 -38.01
N GLU A 958 54.47 -39.03 -38.62
CA GLU A 958 53.49 -37.93 -38.64
C GLU A 958 52.22 -38.34 -39.39
N GLU A 959 52.36 -38.96 -40.56
CA GLU A 959 51.23 -39.46 -41.35
C GLU A 959 50.48 -40.60 -40.66
N VAL A 960 51.19 -41.55 -40.04
CA VAL A 960 50.57 -42.60 -39.20
C VAL A 960 49.76 -41.99 -38.05
N ARG A 961 50.28 -40.93 -37.40
CA ARG A 961 49.55 -40.20 -36.34
C ARG A 961 48.32 -39.47 -36.89
N ARG A 962 48.40 -38.88 -38.09
CA ARG A 962 47.27 -38.20 -38.76
C ARG A 962 46.12 -39.19 -39.00
N LEU A 963 46.41 -40.31 -39.66
CA LEU A 963 45.43 -41.35 -39.97
C LEU A 963 44.86 -42.02 -38.70
N THR A 964 45.68 -42.26 -37.68
CA THR A 964 45.22 -42.80 -36.38
C THR A 964 44.24 -41.84 -35.69
N LYS A 965 44.51 -40.52 -35.72
CA LYS A 965 43.63 -39.49 -35.15
C LYS A 965 42.30 -39.37 -35.92
N GLU A 966 42.33 -39.59 -37.23
CA GLU A 966 41.15 -39.60 -38.10
C GLU A 966 40.25 -40.80 -37.81
N ASN A 967 40.81 -42.02 -37.75
CA ASN A 967 40.08 -43.24 -37.35
C ASN A 967 39.45 -43.09 -35.96
N ALA A 968 40.21 -42.64 -34.95
CA ALA A 968 39.69 -42.39 -33.60
C ALA A 968 38.67 -41.23 -33.54
N GLY A 969 38.56 -40.40 -34.59
CA GLY A 969 37.48 -39.42 -34.75
C GLY A 969 36.20 -40.07 -35.30
N LEU A 970 36.34 -40.92 -36.31
CA LEU A 970 35.24 -41.67 -36.93
C LEU A 970 34.59 -42.66 -35.95
N GLU A 971 35.39 -43.38 -35.16
CA GLU A 971 34.88 -44.30 -34.12
C GLU A 971 34.02 -43.59 -33.08
N ARG A 972 34.47 -42.43 -32.57
CA ARG A 972 33.69 -41.61 -31.62
C ARG A 972 32.40 -41.08 -32.22
N LYS A 973 32.40 -40.75 -33.52
CA LYS A 973 31.18 -40.34 -34.23
C LYS A 973 30.18 -41.50 -34.33
N ALA A 974 30.63 -42.68 -34.72
CA ALA A 974 29.80 -43.88 -34.77
C ALA A 974 29.22 -44.27 -33.40
N GLU A 975 30.01 -44.15 -32.32
CA GLU A 975 29.53 -44.44 -30.96
C GLU A 975 28.54 -43.40 -30.43
N TYR A 976 28.73 -42.12 -30.80
CA TYR A 976 27.78 -41.04 -30.50
C TYR A 976 26.43 -41.26 -31.18
N GLU A 977 26.44 -41.55 -32.49
CA GLU A 977 25.23 -41.84 -33.27
C GLU A 977 24.49 -43.07 -32.70
N ARG A 978 25.20 -44.11 -32.26
CA ARG A 978 24.60 -45.28 -31.57
C ARG A 978 23.91 -44.86 -30.27
N LYS A 979 24.59 -44.12 -29.38
CA LYS A 979 24.02 -43.67 -28.09
C LYS A 979 22.81 -42.77 -28.29
N GLN A 980 22.81 -41.93 -29.33
CA GLN A 980 21.68 -41.07 -29.66
C GLN A 980 20.47 -41.88 -30.17
N ALA A 981 20.70 -42.95 -30.94
CA ALA A 981 19.63 -43.88 -31.35
C ALA A 981 19.05 -44.66 -30.16
N GLU A 982 19.89 -45.13 -29.23
CA GLU A 982 19.48 -45.81 -28.00
C GLU A 982 18.64 -44.88 -27.11
N TYR A 983 19.10 -43.65 -26.85
CA TYR A 983 18.35 -42.64 -26.09
C TYR A 983 16.99 -42.32 -26.73
N THR A 984 16.95 -42.14 -28.06
CA THR A 984 15.69 -41.87 -28.78
C THR A 984 14.68 -43.02 -28.62
N ARG A 985 15.16 -44.26 -28.61
CA ARG A 985 14.35 -45.46 -28.39
C ARG A 985 13.77 -45.51 -26.96
N GLU A 986 14.59 -45.23 -25.95
CA GLU A 986 14.13 -45.18 -24.55
C GLU A 986 13.10 -44.07 -24.30
N GLN A 987 13.32 -42.88 -24.87
CA GLN A 987 12.36 -41.76 -24.78
C GLN A 987 11.00 -42.12 -25.40
N TYR A 988 11.01 -42.73 -26.60
CA TYR A 988 9.77 -43.18 -27.25
C TYR A 988 9.04 -44.25 -26.41
N GLN A 989 9.78 -45.22 -25.85
CA GLN A 989 9.21 -46.28 -25.03
C GLN A 989 8.65 -45.75 -23.70
N THR A 990 9.30 -44.75 -23.11
CA THR A 990 8.83 -44.05 -21.89
C THR A 990 7.56 -43.25 -22.17
N ALA A 991 7.53 -42.45 -23.24
CA ALA A 991 6.36 -41.69 -23.66
C ALA A 991 5.15 -42.60 -23.96
N SER A 992 5.38 -43.75 -24.61
CA SER A 992 4.34 -44.75 -24.86
C SER A 992 3.74 -45.33 -23.57
N ASN A 993 4.57 -45.60 -22.55
CA ASN A 993 4.11 -46.13 -21.26
C ASN A 993 3.30 -45.07 -20.48
N VAL A 994 3.78 -43.82 -20.44
CA VAL A 994 3.07 -42.71 -19.79
C VAL A 994 1.72 -42.45 -20.46
N ALA A 995 1.66 -42.41 -21.80
CA ALA A 995 0.41 -42.24 -22.54
C ALA A 995 -0.61 -43.36 -22.24
N ALA A 996 -0.16 -44.62 -22.10
CA ALA A 996 -1.01 -45.74 -21.73
C ALA A 996 -1.54 -45.60 -20.29
N GLN A 997 -0.70 -45.16 -19.34
CA GLN A 997 -1.11 -44.92 -17.95
C GLN A 997 -2.15 -43.79 -17.86
N SER A 998 -1.87 -42.62 -18.44
CA SER A 998 -2.79 -41.48 -18.44
C SER A 998 -4.11 -41.79 -19.17
N GLY A 999 -4.09 -42.70 -20.15
CA GLY A 999 -5.31 -43.23 -20.79
C GLY A 999 -6.18 -44.07 -19.84
N ASN A 1000 -5.57 -44.91 -19.00
CA ASN A 1000 -6.27 -45.66 -17.95
C ASN A 1000 -6.84 -44.72 -16.87
N GLU A 1001 -6.04 -43.77 -16.37
CA GLU A 1001 -6.48 -42.79 -15.36
C GLU A 1001 -7.67 -41.95 -15.86
N ASN A 1002 -7.65 -41.49 -17.12
CA ASN A 1002 -8.78 -40.82 -17.75
C ASN A 1002 -10.05 -41.69 -17.85
N ARG A 1003 -9.91 -43.01 -18.02
CA ARG A 1003 -11.08 -43.92 -18.01
C ARG A 1003 -11.70 -44.01 -16.62
N VAL A 1004 -10.87 -44.22 -15.59
CA VAL A 1004 -11.33 -44.28 -14.18
C VAL A 1004 -12.00 -42.96 -13.76
N LEU A 1005 -11.39 -41.80 -14.07
CA LEU A 1005 -11.96 -40.49 -13.74
C LEU A 1005 -13.29 -40.18 -14.47
N ARG A 1006 -13.53 -40.77 -15.65
CA ARG A 1006 -14.81 -40.67 -16.35
C ARG A 1006 -15.88 -41.55 -15.71
N GLU A 1007 -15.54 -42.77 -15.32
CA GLU A 1007 -16.44 -43.68 -14.59
C GLU A 1007 -16.83 -43.12 -13.21
N GLU A 1008 -15.87 -42.49 -12.51
CA GLU A 1008 -16.10 -41.76 -11.26
C GLU A 1008 -17.07 -40.57 -11.46
N ASN A 1009 -16.87 -39.78 -12.52
CA ASN A 1009 -17.76 -38.66 -12.87
C ASN A 1009 -19.20 -39.11 -13.22
N GLU A 1010 -19.34 -40.17 -14.03
CA GLU A 1010 -20.63 -40.80 -14.33
C GLU A 1010 -21.36 -41.22 -13.04
N ARG A 1011 -20.64 -41.85 -12.11
CA ARG A 1011 -21.17 -42.30 -10.81
C ARG A 1011 -21.62 -41.12 -9.94
N LEU A 1012 -20.84 -40.04 -9.89
CA LEU A 1012 -21.16 -38.84 -9.10
C LEU A 1012 -22.36 -38.08 -9.69
N LYS A 1013 -22.46 -37.95 -11.02
CA LYS A 1013 -23.64 -37.34 -11.68
C LYS A 1013 -24.94 -38.08 -11.33
N ARG A 1014 -24.95 -39.41 -11.44
CA ARG A 1014 -26.12 -40.24 -11.09
C ARG A 1014 -26.54 -40.07 -9.62
N LYS A 1015 -25.59 -39.84 -8.71
CA LYS A 1015 -25.89 -39.51 -7.30
C LYS A 1015 -26.54 -38.13 -7.17
N ALA A 1016 -25.94 -37.10 -7.78
CA ALA A 1016 -26.48 -35.73 -7.76
C ALA A 1016 -27.91 -35.66 -8.33
N ASP A 1017 -28.18 -36.36 -9.43
CA ASP A 1017 -29.52 -36.47 -10.01
C ASP A 1017 -30.52 -37.11 -9.02
N SER A 1018 -30.11 -38.18 -8.31
CA SER A 1018 -30.95 -38.84 -7.31
C SER A 1018 -31.26 -37.97 -6.09
N GLU A 1019 -30.30 -37.16 -5.63
CA GLU A 1019 -30.50 -36.23 -4.52
C GLU A 1019 -31.37 -35.04 -4.94
N ALA A 1020 -31.22 -34.54 -6.17
CA ALA A 1020 -32.07 -33.48 -6.72
C ALA A 1020 -33.56 -33.90 -6.80
N VAL A 1021 -33.85 -35.17 -7.13
CA VAL A 1021 -35.22 -35.72 -7.08
C VAL A 1021 -35.73 -35.76 -5.63
N ARG A 1022 -34.92 -36.27 -4.70
CA ARG A 1022 -35.27 -36.35 -3.27
C ARG A 1022 -35.55 -34.98 -2.65
N LEU A 1023 -34.79 -33.95 -3.04
CA LEU A 1023 -35.00 -32.58 -2.58
C LEU A 1023 -36.34 -32.01 -3.07
N ARG A 1024 -36.73 -32.29 -4.32
CA ARG A 1024 -38.03 -31.86 -4.87
C ARG A 1024 -39.21 -32.52 -4.16
N GLU A 1025 -39.13 -33.82 -3.86
CA GLU A 1025 -40.18 -34.51 -3.09
C GLU A 1025 -40.36 -33.94 -1.68
N LEU A 1026 -39.25 -33.53 -1.05
CA LEU A 1026 -39.26 -32.95 0.29
C LEU A 1026 -39.87 -31.55 0.29
N ASN A 1027 -39.52 -30.71 -0.70
CA ASN A 1027 -40.14 -29.41 -0.89
C ASN A 1027 -41.65 -29.53 -1.18
N MET A 1028 -42.07 -30.43 -2.08
CA MET A 1028 -43.50 -30.63 -2.37
C MET A 1028 -44.31 -31.03 -1.13
N LYS A 1029 -43.75 -31.88 -0.25
CA LYS A 1029 -44.41 -32.24 1.02
C LYS A 1029 -44.49 -31.06 1.99
N ASN A 1030 -43.47 -30.20 2.02
CA ASN A 1030 -43.48 -28.98 2.84
C ASN A 1030 -44.51 -27.95 2.31
N ASP A 1031 -44.61 -27.80 0.99
CA ASP A 1031 -45.61 -26.92 0.37
C ASP A 1031 -47.03 -27.46 0.61
N GLU A 1032 -47.25 -28.78 0.53
CA GLU A 1032 -48.51 -29.43 0.87
C GLU A 1032 -48.93 -29.17 2.33
N THR A 1033 -48.01 -29.27 3.29
CA THR A 1033 -48.33 -28.97 4.71
C THR A 1033 -48.62 -27.49 4.93
N GLN A 1034 -47.91 -26.58 4.25
CA GLN A 1034 -48.22 -25.14 4.31
C GLN A 1034 -49.59 -24.81 3.70
N HIS A 1035 -49.95 -25.42 2.57
CA HIS A 1035 -51.26 -25.23 1.95
C HIS A 1035 -52.40 -25.80 2.81
N LEU A 1036 -52.21 -26.96 3.45
CA LEU A 1036 -53.18 -27.52 4.39
C LEU A 1036 -53.38 -26.61 5.62
N ALA A 1037 -52.30 -26.11 6.21
CA ALA A 1037 -52.39 -25.16 7.32
C ALA A 1037 -53.14 -23.87 6.93
N ARG A 1038 -52.87 -23.33 5.73
CA ARG A 1038 -53.55 -22.15 5.22
C ARG A 1038 -55.02 -22.40 4.88
N ALA A 1039 -55.37 -23.60 4.42
CA ALA A 1039 -56.77 -23.97 4.18
C ALA A 1039 -57.57 -23.97 5.50
N ILE A 1040 -57.05 -24.59 6.56
CA ILE A 1040 -57.68 -24.62 7.90
C ILE A 1040 -57.87 -23.20 8.45
N GLU A 1041 -56.86 -22.34 8.33
CA GLU A 1041 -56.95 -20.94 8.74
C GLU A 1041 -58.04 -20.18 7.96
N LEU A 1042 -58.09 -20.35 6.64
CA LEU A 1042 -59.08 -19.71 5.78
C LEU A 1042 -60.50 -20.22 6.04
N GLU A 1043 -60.70 -21.51 6.28
CA GLU A 1043 -61.99 -22.09 6.65
C GLU A 1043 -62.53 -21.52 7.97
N ALA A 1044 -61.68 -21.43 9.01
CA ALA A 1044 -62.04 -20.81 10.28
C ALA A 1044 -62.41 -19.32 10.11
N LEU A 1045 -61.67 -18.60 9.25
CA LEU A 1045 -61.94 -17.21 8.91
C LEU A 1045 -63.27 -17.07 8.13
N LEU A 1046 -63.56 -17.99 7.21
CA LEU A 1046 -64.80 -18.03 6.43
C LEU A 1046 -66.02 -18.22 7.35
N VAL A 1047 -65.98 -19.20 8.26
CA VAL A 1047 -67.04 -19.43 9.27
C VAL A 1047 -67.26 -18.17 10.12
N SER A 1048 -66.18 -17.51 10.57
CA SER A 1048 -66.31 -16.26 11.34
C SER A 1048 -67.00 -15.12 10.55
N ARG A 1049 -66.79 -15.08 9.22
CA ARG A 1049 -67.38 -14.07 8.33
C ARG A 1049 -68.83 -14.41 7.98
N GLU A 1050 -69.17 -15.68 7.80
CA GLU A 1050 -70.56 -16.14 7.64
C GLU A 1050 -71.41 -15.86 8.87
N ASP A 1051 -70.85 -15.99 10.09
CA ASP A 1051 -71.53 -15.61 11.33
C ASP A 1051 -71.78 -14.10 11.43
N VAL A 1052 -70.79 -13.28 11.07
CA VAL A 1052 -70.96 -11.81 11.01
C VAL A 1052 -71.99 -11.45 9.93
N LEU A 1053 -71.94 -12.09 8.76
CA LEU A 1053 -72.87 -11.84 7.66
C LEU A 1053 -74.29 -12.25 8.03
N ARG A 1054 -74.51 -13.41 8.68
CA ARG A 1054 -75.82 -13.79 9.24
C ARG A 1054 -76.38 -12.74 10.18
N ARG A 1055 -75.58 -12.26 11.14
CA ARG A 1055 -76.01 -11.18 12.06
C ARG A 1055 -76.40 -9.90 11.32
N LYS A 1056 -75.64 -9.51 10.29
CA LYS A 1056 -75.95 -8.34 9.45
C LYS A 1056 -77.15 -8.54 8.53
N GLU A 1057 -77.39 -9.75 8.04
CA GLU A 1057 -78.63 -10.08 7.33
C GLU A 1057 -79.85 -10.07 8.26
N GLU A 1058 -79.71 -10.50 9.51
CA GLU A 1058 -80.77 -10.45 10.53
C GLU A 1058 -81.13 -8.98 10.84
N GLU A 1059 -80.12 -8.13 11.09
CA GLU A 1059 -80.28 -6.67 11.23
C GLU A 1059 -80.99 -6.08 10.00
N LEU A 1060 -80.57 -6.46 8.78
CA LEU A 1060 -81.19 -6.00 7.53
C LEU A 1060 -82.61 -6.54 7.31
N ARG A 1061 -82.96 -7.73 7.80
CA ARG A 1061 -84.34 -8.26 7.76
C ARG A 1061 -85.26 -7.46 8.67
N GLU A 1062 -84.83 -7.11 9.87
CA GLU A 1062 -85.60 -6.23 10.76
C GLU A 1062 -85.74 -4.82 10.19
N ILE A 1063 -84.70 -4.26 9.55
CA ILE A 1063 -84.79 -2.99 8.82
C ILE A 1063 -85.77 -3.11 7.63
N ARG A 1064 -85.76 -4.23 6.90
CA ARG A 1064 -86.64 -4.46 5.73
C ARG A 1064 -88.10 -4.72 6.08
N LYS A 1065 -88.41 -5.27 7.26
CA LYS A 1065 -89.81 -5.38 7.75
C LYS A 1065 -90.52 -4.01 7.83
N ASN A 1066 -89.75 -2.92 7.97
CA ASN A 1066 -90.27 -1.57 8.17
C ASN A 1066 -90.42 -0.73 6.88
N ARG A 1067 -90.46 -1.30 5.66
CA ARG A 1067 -90.75 -0.52 4.44
C ARG A 1067 -91.55 -1.25 3.33
N PRO A 1068 -92.48 -0.58 2.60
CA PRO A 1068 -93.44 -1.27 1.72
C PRO A 1068 -92.96 -1.58 0.29
N SER A 1069 -93.68 -2.54 -0.31
CA SER A 1069 -93.55 -3.15 -1.65
C SER A 1069 -93.51 -2.20 -2.87
N THR A 1070 -92.77 -2.60 -3.93
CA THR A 1070 -93.32 -2.55 -5.31
C THR A 1070 -92.63 -3.50 -6.33
N ARG A 1071 -93.44 -4.44 -6.84
CA ARG A 1071 -93.49 -5.12 -8.16
C ARG A 1071 -92.36 -5.02 -9.24
N SER A 1072 -92.08 -6.22 -9.81
CA SER A 1072 -92.12 -6.58 -11.26
C SER A 1072 -90.87 -6.34 -12.15
N THR A 1073 -90.51 -7.15 -13.17
CA THR A 1073 -91.01 -8.46 -13.72
C THR A 1073 -90.04 -9.07 -14.76
N SER A 1074 -90.10 -10.41 -14.98
CA SER A 1074 -89.77 -11.15 -16.25
C SER A 1074 -88.29 -11.26 -16.70
N SER A 1075 -87.78 -12.35 -17.32
CA SER A 1075 -88.35 -13.67 -17.72
C SER A 1075 -87.31 -14.79 -17.81
N GLN A 1076 -87.79 -16.03 -17.65
CA GLN A 1076 -87.19 -17.36 -17.90
C GLN A 1076 -86.83 -17.67 -19.40
N PRO A 1077 -86.41 -18.91 -19.83
CA PRO A 1077 -85.92 -20.14 -19.13
C PRO A 1077 -84.72 -20.90 -19.80
N ARG A 1078 -84.06 -21.83 -19.07
CA ARG A 1078 -84.02 -23.31 -19.30
C ARG A 1078 -82.79 -24.02 -18.67
N SER A 1079 -83.04 -25.21 -18.14
CA SER A 1079 -82.12 -26.18 -17.48
C SER A 1079 -81.47 -27.16 -18.51
N PRO A 1080 -80.74 -28.26 -18.16
CA PRO A 1080 -80.31 -28.78 -16.83
C PRO A 1080 -78.90 -29.46 -16.72
N LYS A 1081 -78.61 -29.99 -15.50
CA LYS A 1081 -77.89 -31.25 -15.15
C LYS A 1081 -76.35 -31.33 -14.99
N TRP A 1082 -76.00 -31.58 -13.72
CA TRP A 1082 -74.95 -32.40 -13.08
C TRP A 1082 -73.94 -33.28 -13.87
N THR A 1083 -72.70 -33.22 -13.32
CA THR A 1083 -71.71 -34.30 -13.07
C THR A 1083 -71.11 -35.10 -14.23
N ALA A 1084 -69.78 -34.99 -14.42
CA ALA A 1084 -68.85 -36.11 -14.18
C ALA A 1084 -67.37 -35.68 -14.19
N SER A 1085 -66.59 -36.29 -13.30
CA SER A 1085 -65.13 -36.55 -13.32
C SER A 1085 -64.18 -35.63 -14.11
N SER A 1086 -63.33 -34.97 -13.32
CA SER A 1086 -61.92 -34.69 -13.56
C SER A 1086 -61.17 -35.53 -14.62
N ARG A 1087 -60.42 -34.79 -15.46
CA ARG A 1087 -58.99 -35.01 -15.84
C ARG A 1087 -58.59 -36.34 -16.54
N PRO A 1088 -57.34 -36.47 -17.02
CA PRO A 1088 -56.64 -35.59 -17.97
C PRO A 1088 -56.07 -36.42 -19.14
N THR A 1089 -55.14 -35.86 -19.92
CA THR A 1089 -53.82 -36.44 -20.32
C THR A 1089 -53.44 -36.17 -21.79
N SER A 1090 -52.11 -36.15 -22.00
CA SER A 1090 -51.41 -36.46 -23.26
C SER A 1090 -51.46 -35.40 -24.37
N PRO A 1091 -50.49 -35.41 -25.32
CA PRO A 1091 -49.31 -36.30 -25.47
C PRO A 1091 -48.01 -35.64 -24.97
N GLY A 1092 -46.86 -36.30 -24.86
CA GLY A 1092 -46.45 -37.60 -25.42
C GLY A 1092 -45.28 -37.43 -26.40
N PHE A 1093 -44.61 -38.53 -26.76
CA PHE A 1093 -43.32 -38.59 -27.50
C PHE A 1093 -42.11 -38.18 -26.65
N ASN A 1094 -41.26 -39.07 -26.13
CA ASN A 1094 -40.76 -40.40 -26.55
C ASN A 1094 -39.65 -40.37 -27.62
N ASN A 1095 -38.71 -41.29 -27.46
CA ASN A 1095 -37.36 -41.26 -28.02
C ASN A 1095 -37.27 -41.89 -29.43
N ASN A 1096 -36.46 -41.27 -30.29
CA ASN A 1096 -35.47 -41.89 -31.19
C ASN A 1096 -35.86 -43.04 -32.17
N HIS A 1097 -35.85 -42.76 -33.48
CA HIS A 1097 -35.70 -43.65 -34.65
C HIS A 1097 -35.70 -42.79 -35.94
N ASN A 1098 -35.21 -43.14 -37.14
CA ASN A 1098 -34.18 -44.10 -37.61
C ASN A 1098 -33.90 -43.78 -39.11
N SER A 1099 -32.82 -44.33 -39.64
CA SER A 1099 -32.33 -44.35 -41.04
C SER A 1099 -33.36 -44.42 -42.20
N ASN A 1100 -33.00 -43.77 -43.32
CA ASN A 1100 -32.92 -44.38 -44.67
C ASN A 1100 -32.39 -43.35 -45.70
N GLY A 1101 -31.64 -43.72 -46.75
CA GLY A 1101 -31.09 -45.03 -47.02
C GLY A 1101 -30.69 -45.26 -48.49
N THR A 1102 -29.56 -45.95 -48.69
CA THR A 1102 -29.18 -46.69 -49.90
C THR A 1102 -28.42 -47.95 -49.44
N GLY A 1103 -28.94 -49.18 -49.45
CA GLY A 1103 -30.30 -49.69 -49.67
C GLY A 1103 -30.41 -51.21 -49.35
N PHE A 1104 -31.64 -51.76 -49.35
CA PHE A 1104 -32.06 -53.19 -49.31
C PHE A 1104 -31.90 -54.10 -48.05
N ALA A 1105 -33.08 -54.59 -47.58
CA ALA A 1105 -33.46 -55.94 -47.07
C ALA A 1105 -33.04 -56.52 -45.68
N GLY A 1106 -34.04 -56.88 -44.84
CA GLY A 1106 -34.12 -58.22 -44.20
C GLY A 1106 -34.14 -58.39 -42.64
N ARG A 1107 -35.33 -58.75 -42.09
CA ARG A 1107 -35.63 -59.64 -40.91
C ARG A 1107 -34.79 -59.66 -39.59
N GLY A 1108 -35.50 -59.76 -38.45
CA GLY A 1108 -35.11 -60.50 -37.22
C GLY A 1108 -34.84 -59.62 -35.98
N SER A 1109 -35.58 -59.74 -34.87
CA SER A 1109 -35.55 -60.81 -33.83
C SER A 1109 -34.23 -60.79 -33.00
N ALA A 1110 -34.13 -60.14 -31.83
CA ALA A 1110 -34.73 -60.43 -30.50
C ALA A 1110 -33.81 -61.27 -29.57
N LEU A 1111 -34.06 -61.19 -28.25
CA LEU A 1111 -33.50 -62.07 -27.18
C LEU A 1111 -31.98 -61.86 -26.89
N ARG A 1112 -31.39 -62.19 -25.71
CA ARG A 1112 -31.88 -62.51 -24.35
C ARG A 1112 -30.67 -62.52 -23.37
N PHE A 1113 -30.97 -62.38 -22.07
CA PHE A 1113 -30.36 -63.07 -20.91
C PHE A 1113 -28.87 -62.89 -20.54
N SER A 1114 -28.69 -62.52 -19.27
CA SER A 1114 -27.95 -63.24 -18.21
C SER A 1114 -26.41 -63.29 -18.32
N SER A 1115 -25.63 -63.59 -17.26
CA SER A 1115 -25.87 -63.95 -15.84
C SER A 1115 -24.51 -63.94 -15.14
N GLU A 1116 -24.44 -63.53 -13.86
CA GLU A 1116 -23.42 -64.01 -12.88
C GLU A 1116 -21.93 -63.71 -13.22
N MET A 1117 -20.93 -63.76 -12.33
CA MET A 1117 -20.87 -63.69 -10.86
C MET A 1117 -19.53 -63.01 -10.47
N SER A 1118 -19.42 -62.62 -9.20
CA SER A 1118 -18.24 -62.10 -8.48
C SER A 1118 -16.83 -62.46 -8.99
N LEU A 1119 -15.98 -61.43 -9.12
CA LEU A 1119 -14.79 -61.22 -8.28
C LEU A 1119 -14.44 -59.74 -8.19
#